data_AF-A0A3M7GY14-F1
#
_entry.id   AF-A0A3M7GY14-F1
#
_cell.length_a   1.000
_cell.length_b   1.000
_cell.length_c   1.000
_cell.angle_alpha   90.00
_cell.angle_beta   90.00
_cell.angle_gamma   90.00
#
_symmetry.space_group_name_H-M   'P 1'
#
loop_
_entity.id
_entity.type
_entity.pdbx_description
1 polymer ?
#
loop_
_entity_poly.entity_id
_entity_poly.type
_entity_poly.pdbx_seq_one_letter_code
_entity_poly.pdbx_strand_id
1 'polypeptide(L)'
;MRSLFSQLLAVGPELATFILTTPLLSLQGAYAQDQNTVPSPNLNLDDLGRVAIGGDFDSISLYTYEGQSEEAFNSNGSQSLLTRYPNGDFRSLSMADAYITTMCPFAQQDGSLAGVVVGGNFTSLGGVEAQGIALWNPNTTEITALPGLSGKVNAVYCDDESGTVYVGGSFMGANSTNALAWTSGWNNLPFAGFNGPVTSIAKNEAGRIVFGGNFDGLGNTTTPEVSDGQVINLSSGNISAEGSTDREGFSDPRNIICKTAAQSGEGDTWLLQDNTGGYWEGEFAFGFNPTKLRLYNTQQENRGTKTWYFENMNSGGILNMNYLSAEGRNESCSLNCPLPNDNSTYQDFNFAPPVGMNAFRIHITDWYGEGGGLDGIELFQDDMYSFAIDEFNEPKCDGVSNGSSSVASPSYLWDRVQSAGETSSDYLSAFLNDTSNVGPNTSVIFRPNIVQSGNYSVTVYTPGCLIDDSCDTRGVVNITGSMTTDEPPITTTIYQTNNYDKFDQVYYGYVDIDTDTFEPAVTLAPIPGQGVPLTVVAQRVRFELLTTTGGLNGLFEYNPNEATVDTDFSNSDIDSAGMSLKPDAQVNALATVGNTLYVAGNFSGDGISNVMSVSDENATALPGGGLNDHVQTMFLNGSTLYMGGNFTDTADGGVDGLNGIASFDTDSSEWSALGNGVNGPVYNLVPLPVNVTMDSLETCLTVNGDFTSVNSFDGNDAFDAAGFAIWVPSRRNWLNNIPESHVAIRGQLTTYTEVPDSSTLYAGQISSMAMAYSDAVALQGSGQPSLQSLGVQLRASSSSSSSMRKRALSSSQNFTGVYDGYFYEDNGMNITILGGTFEATATNGSTVEDLIFINNTDSSQVVTGLSGLDSGSTFAAMDVYQTSLFAGGAISGSVNGGNVGGVIRYDLATGAYANTQPAALDGDNVIVNSIAVQPNSAFVYVGGSFSAAGSLPCATLCYYDADTSQWNTPASGLTGIITSMVWSSDNQLIIAGNLTIGGNSTTMATYDAKQQTYQEYTGASGLPGPISAMTPANSDYNQFWAAGTASNNGSTYLAKYKNDEWTSVSGLGDNSLIRGLQVIGVTSNHDSSALLPTDEVLLITGSIHVPATGNASAVLFNGTSYVPFILTSRQDGSQGSISSIFVSRQGELMSGGSGHLALGFVVLIGLAIALGCVFAIVIAGILLERLRRKREGYVPMPMDRNANLQRIPPESLLGGLGEKDGAPKI
;
A
#
# COMPACT_ATOMS: atom_id res chain seq x y z
N MET A 1 19.61 -46.63 48.65
CA MET A 1 21.03 -47.05 48.71
C MET A 1 21.16 -48.47 48.17
N ARG A 2 22.07 -48.68 47.19
CA ARG A 2 22.65 -49.97 46.73
C ARG A 2 21.98 -50.86 45.66
N SER A 3 21.10 -50.35 44.77
CA SER A 3 20.63 -51.20 43.63
C SER A 3 20.65 -50.59 42.22
N LEU A 4 20.91 -49.29 42.05
CA LEU A 4 20.97 -48.66 40.71
C LEU A 4 22.38 -48.21 40.29
N PHE A 5 23.34 -48.24 41.22
CA PHE A 5 24.72 -47.81 40.95
C PHE A 5 25.64 -48.94 40.43
N SER A 6 25.17 -50.19 40.41
CA SER A 6 25.97 -51.34 39.96
C SER A 6 25.72 -51.76 38.51
N GLN A 7 24.75 -51.15 37.81
CA GLN A 7 24.48 -51.43 36.39
C GLN A 7 25.10 -50.42 35.41
N LEU A 8 25.62 -49.29 35.91
CA LEU A 8 26.24 -48.24 35.09
C LEU A 8 27.76 -48.41 34.87
N LEU A 9 28.37 -49.45 35.42
CA LEU A 9 29.82 -49.73 35.29
C LEU A 9 30.15 -50.84 34.25
N ALA A 10 29.20 -51.21 33.40
CA ALA A 10 29.37 -52.27 32.40
C ALA A 10 29.35 -51.80 30.93
N VAL A 11 29.49 -50.49 30.68
CA VAL A 11 29.63 -49.97 29.30
C VAL A 11 30.97 -49.28 29.20
N GLY A 12 31.86 -49.87 28.40
CA GLY A 12 33.26 -49.48 28.26
C GLY A 12 33.47 -48.11 27.61
N PRO A 13 34.73 -47.65 27.54
CA PRO A 13 35.12 -46.28 27.18
C PRO A 13 34.83 -45.87 25.73
N GLU A 14 34.25 -46.73 24.90
CA GLU A 14 33.95 -46.40 23.51
C GLU A 14 32.70 -45.53 23.33
N LEU A 15 31.75 -45.54 24.27
CA LEU A 15 30.55 -44.68 24.17
C LEU A 15 30.81 -43.22 24.58
N ALA A 16 31.82 -42.97 25.41
CA ALA A 16 32.20 -41.61 25.82
C ALA A 16 32.86 -40.83 24.67
N THR A 17 33.45 -41.52 23.70
CA THR A 17 34.07 -40.89 22.53
C THR A 17 33.05 -40.54 21.44
N PHE A 18 31.87 -41.18 21.42
CA PHE A 18 30.80 -40.85 20.46
C PHE A 18 29.91 -39.70 20.94
N ILE A 19 29.85 -39.45 22.25
CA ILE A 19 29.05 -38.36 22.85
C ILE A 19 29.84 -37.04 22.96
N LEU A 20 31.17 -37.07 22.83
CA LEU A 20 32.03 -35.88 22.96
C LEU A 20 32.66 -35.39 21.65
N THR A 21 32.29 -35.94 20.49
CA THR A 21 32.81 -35.47 19.18
C THR A 21 31.75 -35.26 18.09
N THR A 22 30.47 -35.18 18.42
CA THR A 22 29.48 -34.59 17.50
C THR A 22 29.42 -33.08 17.75
N PRO A 23 29.88 -32.24 16.81
CA PRO A 23 29.45 -30.85 16.84
C PRO A 23 27.94 -30.91 16.55
N LEU A 24 27.11 -30.53 17.53
CA LEU A 24 25.79 -29.96 17.27
C LEU A 24 26.02 -28.64 16.51
N LEU A 25 26.43 -28.76 15.26
CA LEU A 25 26.16 -27.77 14.23
C LEU A 25 24.74 -28.09 13.79
N SER A 26 23.76 -27.56 14.52
CA SER A 26 22.57 -27.06 13.84
C SER A 26 23.09 -25.97 12.91
N LEU A 27 23.48 -26.35 11.70
CA LEU A 27 23.48 -25.44 10.58
C LEU A 27 22.02 -25.04 10.42
N GLN A 28 21.60 -24.01 11.17
CA GLN A 28 20.55 -23.13 10.68
C GLN A 28 21.08 -22.69 9.32
N GLY A 29 20.42 -23.13 8.24
CA GLY A 29 20.65 -22.53 6.94
C GLY A 29 20.49 -21.03 7.13
N ALA A 30 21.53 -20.27 6.83
CA ALA A 30 21.40 -18.83 6.67
C ALA A 30 20.51 -18.62 5.45
N TYR A 31 19.21 -18.48 5.68
CA TYR A 31 18.26 -18.03 4.67
C TYR A 31 18.54 -16.55 4.41
N ALA A 32 18.50 -16.07 3.14
CA ALA A 32 18.82 -14.68 2.80
C ALA A 32 17.75 -13.66 3.24
N GLN A 33 16.85 -14.05 4.14
CA GLN A 33 15.93 -13.15 4.84
C GLN A 33 16.65 -12.55 6.07
N ASP A 34 17.83 -11.93 5.88
CA ASP A 34 18.46 -11.15 6.95
C ASP A 34 17.57 -9.92 7.20
N GLN A 35 16.66 -10.03 8.17
CA GLN A 35 15.90 -8.91 8.71
C GLN A 35 16.82 -8.16 9.67
N ASN A 36 17.72 -7.36 9.09
CA ASN A 36 18.66 -6.57 9.86
C ASN A 36 17.90 -5.59 10.75
N THR A 37 18.05 -5.79 12.06
CA THR A 37 17.62 -4.81 13.05
C THR A 37 18.46 -3.55 12.88
N VAL A 38 17.82 -2.40 12.86
CA VAL A 38 18.52 -1.11 12.89
C VAL A 38 19.24 -1.00 14.24
N PRO A 39 20.49 -0.51 14.28
CA PRO A 39 21.18 -0.26 15.54
C PRO A 39 20.35 0.62 16.47
N SER A 40 20.55 0.46 17.79
CA SER A 40 19.91 1.33 18.77
C SER A 40 20.16 2.81 18.45
N PRO A 41 19.12 3.66 18.52
CA PRO A 41 19.31 5.09 18.35
C PRO A 41 20.09 5.69 19.52
N ASN A 42 20.27 4.94 20.62
CA ASN A 42 21.00 5.31 21.82
C ASN A 42 20.52 6.64 22.44
N LEU A 43 19.25 7.03 22.30
CA LEU A 43 18.77 8.32 22.79
C LEU A 43 18.78 8.37 24.32
N ASN A 44 19.32 9.43 24.92
CA ASN A 44 19.21 9.70 26.34
C ASN A 44 18.01 10.61 26.60
N LEU A 45 16.90 10.03 27.09
CA LEU A 45 15.67 10.76 27.40
C LEU A 45 15.57 11.12 28.90
N ASP A 46 16.42 10.55 29.75
CA ASP A 46 16.33 10.69 31.21
C ASP A 46 16.49 12.16 31.66
N ASP A 47 17.32 12.92 30.94
CA ASP A 47 17.59 14.33 31.21
C ASP A 47 16.41 15.23 30.79
N LEU A 48 15.60 14.78 29.83
CA LEU A 48 14.45 15.52 29.28
C LEU A 48 13.18 15.38 30.14
N GLY A 49 13.16 14.42 31.06
CA GLY A 49 11.98 14.09 31.86
C GLY A 49 10.95 13.32 31.04
N ARG A 50 9.70 13.81 30.98
CA ARG A 50 8.67 13.22 30.11
C ARG A 50 8.82 13.77 28.71
N VAL A 51 8.69 12.90 27.72
CA VAL A 51 8.81 13.24 26.30
C VAL A 51 7.53 12.81 25.60
N ALA A 52 6.97 13.71 24.78
CA ALA A 52 5.88 13.38 23.88
C ALA A 52 6.08 14.02 22.52
N ILE A 53 5.42 13.42 21.54
CA ILE A 53 5.52 13.74 20.12
C ILE A 53 4.11 14.06 19.65
N GLY A 54 3.96 15.19 18.97
CA GLY A 54 2.70 15.66 18.39
C GLY A 54 2.82 15.81 16.88
N GLY A 55 1.77 15.46 16.15
CA GLY A 55 1.73 15.55 14.70
C GLY A 55 0.35 15.33 14.12
N ASP A 56 0.35 15.06 12.82
CA ASP A 56 -0.80 14.78 11.98
C ASP A 56 -0.70 13.35 11.46
N PHE A 57 -1.26 12.42 12.23
CA PHE A 57 -1.16 10.99 11.95
C PHE A 57 -2.25 10.20 12.69
N ASP A 58 -2.71 9.13 12.06
CA ASP A 58 -3.65 8.17 12.67
C ASP A 58 -2.94 6.94 13.25
N SER A 59 -1.70 6.71 12.82
CA SER A 59 -0.86 5.64 13.35
C SER A 59 0.63 6.01 13.33
N ILE A 60 1.38 5.44 14.27
CA ILE A 60 2.80 5.73 14.50
C ILE A 60 3.58 4.46 14.89
N SER A 61 4.79 4.31 14.33
CA SER A 61 5.71 3.21 14.65
C SER A 61 7.17 3.67 14.69
N LEU A 62 8.01 2.90 15.39
CA LEU A 62 9.45 3.10 15.42
C LEU A 62 10.13 2.37 14.26
N TYR A 63 11.11 3.02 13.64
CA TYR A 63 11.99 2.41 12.64
C TYR A 63 12.97 1.46 13.34
N THR A 64 12.70 0.16 13.24
CA THR A 64 13.40 -0.91 13.96
C THR A 64 14.07 -1.93 13.03
N TYR A 65 13.67 -2.00 11.76
CA TYR A 65 14.24 -2.89 10.74
C TYR A 65 14.58 -2.14 9.46
N GLU A 66 15.72 -2.50 8.84
CA GLU A 66 16.13 -1.94 7.56
C GLU A 66 15.07 -2.23 6.48
N GLY A 67 14.66 -1.20 5.74
CA GLY A 67 13.66 -1.31 4.66
C GLY A 67 12.19 -1.16 5.10
N GLN A 68 11.91 -0.83 6.37
CA GLN A 68 10.59 -0.31 6.75
C GLN A 68 10.31 1.02 6.03
N SER A 69 9.06 1.28 5.66
CA SER A 69 8.67 2.50 4.94
C SER A 69 7.28 2.95 5.36
N GLU A 70 7.04 4.26 5.30
CA GLU A 70 5.71 4.89 5.42
C GLU A 70 5.13 5.30 4.05
N GLU A 71 5.75 4.86 2.94
CA GLU A 71 5.19 5.11 1.60
C GLU A 71 3.86 4.37 1.41
N ALA A 72 2.87 5.09 0.90
CA ALA A 72 1.59 4.52 0.53
C ALA A 72 1.79 3.49 -0.59
N PHE A 73 1.16 2.32 -0.45
CA PHE A 73 1.15 1.32 -1.52
C PHE A 73 0.31 1.83 -2.70
N ASN A 74 0.69 1.44 -3.92
CA ASN A 74 0.05 1.92 -5.15
C ASN A 74 -1.48 1.69 -5.13
N SER A 75 -2.24 2.78 -5.29
CA SER A 75 -3.71 2.73 -5.44
C SER A 75 -4.17 2.27 -6.82
N ASN A 76 -3.23 1.98 -7.74
CA ASN A 76 -3.53 1.56 -9.11
C ASN A 76 -3.93 0.08 -9.23
N GLY A 77 -3.82 -0.71 -8.15
CA GLY A 77 -4.17 -2.14 -8.12
C GLY A 77 -2.97 -3.11 -8.15
N SER A 78 -1.74 -2.60 -8.15
CA SER A 78 -0.50 -3.41 -8.08
C SER A 78 -0.31 -4.03 -6.69
N GLN A 79 -0.17 -5.35 -6.58
CA GLN A 79 -0.01 -6.02 -5.27
C GLN A 79 1.46 -6.31 -4.95
N SER A 80 1.76 -6.68 -3.72
CA SER A 80 3.11 -7.10 -3.31
C SER A 80 3.07 -8.48 -2.65
N LEU A 81 4.16 -9.23 -2.82
CA LEU A 81 4.53 -10.29 -1.91
C LEU A 81 5.02 -9.66 -0.60
N LEU A 82 4.48 -10.11 0.52
CA LEU A 82 4.73 -9.54 1.83
C LEU A 82 5.19 -10.63 2.79
N THR A 83 6.17 -10.31 3.64
CA THR A 83 6.45 -11.08 4.85
C THR A 83 6.36 -10.18 6.07
N ARG A 84 6.55 -10.73 7.26
CA ARG A 84 6.50 -9.96 8.51
C ARG A 84 7.86 -9.90 9.19
N TYR A 85 8.18 -8.73 9.70
CA TYR A 85 9.24 -8.53 10.67
C TYR A 85 8.83 -9.15 12.03
N PRO A 86 9.78 -9.43 12.93
CA PRO A 86 9.52 -10.04 14.23
C PRO A 86 8.71 -9.13 15.17
N ASN A 87 8.71 -7.81 14.94
CA ASN A 87 7.84 -6.86 15.65
C ASN A 87 6.39 -6.89 15.12
N GLY A 88 6.13 -7.64 14.05
CA GLY A 88 4.84 -7.83 13.41
C GLY A 88 4.61 -7.00 12.15
N ASP A 89 5.43 -5.99 11.85
CA ASP A 89 5.25 -5.11 10.69
C ASP A 89 5.46 -5.84 9.38
N PHE A 90 4.81 -5.37 8.31
CA PHE A 90 4.97 -5.97 6.98
C PHE A 90 6.20 -5.43 6.24
N ARG A 91 6.87 -6.33 5.51
CA ARG A 91 7.93 -6.04 4.57
C ARG A 91 7.45 -6.42 3.18
N SER A 92 7.51 -5.49 2.23
CA SER A 92 7.35 -5.82 0.82
C SER A 92 8.62 -6.52 0.29
N LEU A 93 8.45 -7.67 -0.33
CA LEU A 93 9.52 -8.47 -0.92
C LEU A 93 9.64 -8.20 -2.42
N SER A 94 8.51 -8.12 -3.12
CA SER A 94 8.45 -7.94 -4.57
C SER A 94 7.08 -7.44 -4.97
N MET A 95 7.03 -6.50 -5.91
CA MET A 95 5.79 -5.94 -6.44
C MET A 95 5.34 -6.70 -7.69
N ALA A 96 4.05 -7.01 -7.77
CA ALA A 96 3.36 -7.43 -8.98
C ALA A 96 2.65 -6.22 -9.60
N ASP A 97 2.66 -6.10 -10.92
CA ASP A 97 1.98 -5.02 -11.65
C ASP A 97 0.43 -5.14 -11.66
N ALA A 98 -0.10 -6.23 -11.09
CA ALA A 98 -1.51 -6.45 -10.83
C ALA A 98 -1.74 -7.42 -9.65
N TYR A 99 -2.86 -8.14 -9.66
CA TYR A 99 -3.35 -8.99 -8.56
C TYR A 99 -2.66 -10.33 -8.46
N ILE A 100 -2.40 -10.74 -7.22
CA ILE A 100 -2.02 -12.10 -6.84
C ILE A 100 -3.26 -12.75 -6.21
N THR A 101 -3.64 -13.93 -6.72
CA THR A 101 -4.87 -14.63 -6.32
C THR A 101 -4.57 -15.87 -5.48
N THR A 102 -3.43 -16.52 -5.71
CA THR A 102 -3.14 -17.83 -5.13
C THR A 102 -1.64 -18.08 -4.99
N MET A 103 -1.26 -18.83 -3.96
CA MET A 103 0.13 -19.22 -3.72
C MET A 103 0.20 -20.64 -3.13
N CYS A 104 1.21 -21.42 -3.52
CA CYS A 104 1.51 -22.69 -2.86
C CYS A 104 3.02 -22.99 -2.81
N PRO A 105 3.53 -23.59 -1.72
CA PRO A 105 4.91 -24.04 -1.65
C PRO A 105 5.06 -25.27 -2.55
N PHE A 106 6.02 -25.23 -3.48
CA PHE A 106 6.28 -26.32 -4.40
C PHE A 106 7.47 -27.15 -3.92
N ALA A 107 7.18 -28.27 -3.25
CA ALA A 107 8.19 -29.26 -2.93
C ALA A 107 8.36 -30.27 -4.08
N GLN A 108 9.60 -30.67 -4.34
CA GLN A 108 9.92 -31.78 -5.24
C GLN A 108 9.80 -33.12 -4.50
N GLN A 109 9.74 -34.22 -5.26
CA GLN A 109 9.61 -35.59 -4.70
C GLN A 109 10.72 -35.98 -3.72
N ASP A 110 11.88 -35.30 -3.76
CA ASP A 110 12.97 -35.50 -2.82
C ASP A 110 12.81 -34.72 -1.50
N GLY A 111 11.70 -33.98 -1.35
CA GLY A 111 11.39 -33.14 -0.20
C GLY A 111 12.04 -31.76 -0.23
N SER A 112 12.79 -31.41 -1.29
CA SER A 112 13.38 -30.08 -1.43
C SER A 112 12.35 -29.05 -1.91
N LEU A 113 12.35 -27.87 -1.30
CA LEU A 113 11.51 -26.75 -1.73
C LEU A 113 12.12 -26.11 -2.98
N ALA A 114 11.44 -26.22 -4.13
CA ALA A 114 11.84 -25.54 -5.35
C ALA A 114 11.56 -24.03 -5.29
N GLY A 115 10.50 -23.65 -4.59
CA GLY A 115 10.08 -22.27 -4.38
C GLY A 115 8.60 -22.19 -4.01
N VAL A 116 8.04 -20.99 -4.00
CA VAL A 116 6.60 -20.74 -3.88
C VAL A 116 6.07 -20.38 -5.25
N VAL A 117 5.08 -21.12 -5.73
CA VAL A 117 4.35 -20.78 -6.95
C VAL A 117 3.40 -19.64 -6.61
N VAL A 118 3.48 -18.55 -7.37
CA VAL A 118 2.66 -17.35 -7.23
C VAL A 118 1.81 -17.23 -8.49
N GLY A 119 0.49 -17.31 -8.34
CA GLY A 119 -0.49 -17.20 -9.43
C GLY A 119 -1.36 -15.95 -9.29
N GLY A 120 -1.76 -15.35 -10.41
CA GLY A 120 -2.54 -14.12 -10.44
C GLY A 120 -2.93 -13.64 -11.83
N ASN A 121 -3.22 -12.34 -11.92
CA ASN A 121 -3.50 -11.61 -13.17
C ASN A 121 -2.39 -10.60 -13.50
N PHE A 122 -1.20 -10.78 -12.93
CA PHE A 122 -0.04 -9.93 -13.17
C PHE A 122 0.67 -10.33 -14.47
N THR A 123 1.37 -9.38 -15.08
CA THR A 123 2.28 -9.63 -16.22
C THR A 123 3.74 -9.44 -15.85
N SER A 124 4.01 -8.94 -14.64
CA SER A 124 5.34 -8.80 -14.07
C SER A 124 5.32 -9.05 -12.57
N LEU A 125 6.33 -9.73 -12.04
CA LEU A 125 6.58 -9.89 -10.61
C LEU A 125 8.04 -9.55 -10.32
N GLY A 126 8.28 -8.61 -9.40
CA GLY A 126 9.61 -8.13 -9.03
C GLY A 126 10.44 -7.61 -10.21
N GLY A 127 9.78 -7.07 -11.24
CA GLY A 127 10.42 -6.59 -12.47
C GLY A 127 10.72 -7.68 -13.50
N VAL A 128 10.38 -8.94 -13.23
CA VAL A 128 10.51 -10.06 -14.17
C VAL A 128 9.18 -10.25 -14.90
N GLU A 129 9.21 -10.24 -16.24
CA GLU A 129 8.05 -10.56 -17.08
C GLU A 129 7.55 -11.98 -16.77
N ALA A 130 6.31 -12.08 -16.32
CA ALA A 130 5.68 -13.33 -15.92
C ALA A 130 4.17 -13.24 -16.13
N GLN A 131 3.65 -14.01 -17.09
CA GLN A 131 2.25 -13.99 -17.52
C GLN A 131 1.38 -14.83 -16.59
N GLY A 132 0.85 -14.21 -15.54
CA GLY A 132 -0.11 -14.78 -14.59
C GLY A 132 0.49 -15.79 -13.59
N ILE A 133 1.75 -16.22 -13.78
CA ILE A 133 2.39 -17.19 -12.88
C ILE A 133 3.91 -17.06 -12.83
N ALA A 134 4.47 -17.18 -11.64
CA ALA A 134 5.92 -17.16 -11.39
C ALA A 134 6.29 -18.08 -10.21
N LEU A 135 7.57 -18.42 -10.11
CA LEU A 135 8.17 -19.09 -8.96
C LEU A 135 9.02 -18.09 -8.17
N TRP A 136 8.72 -17.92 -6.89
CA TRP A 136 9.51 -17.11 -5.97
C TRP A 136 10.37 -17.99 -5.06
N ASN A 137 11.66 -17.72 -4.98
CA ASN A 137 12.58 -18.47 -4.14
C ASN A 137 12.71 -17.82 -2.75
N PRO A 138 12.25 -18.47 -1.66
CA PRO A 138 12.33 -17.89 -0.31
C PRO A 138 13.75 -17.69 0.19
N ASN A 139 14.72 -18.45 -0.34
CA ASN A 139 16.11 -18.45 0.11
C ASN A 139 16.95 -17.39 -0.57
N THR A 140 16.69 -17.09 -1.84
CA THR A 140 17.46 -16.10 -2.63
C THR A 140 16.68 -14.85 -2.96
N THR A 141 15.36 -14.83 -2.70
CA THR A 141 14.39 -13.82 -3.14
C THR A 141 14.26 -13.69 -4.67
N GLU A 142 14.90 -14.58 -5.42
CA GLU A 142 14.88 -14.58 -6.88
C GLU A 142 13.50 -14.98 -7.41
N ILE A 143 13.07 -14.34 -8.49
CA ILE A 143 11.84 -14.64 -9.20
C ILE A 143 12.18 -15.30 -10.53
N THR A 144 11.56 -16.44 -10.80
CA THR A 144 11.67 -17.17 -12.06
C THR A 144 10.31 -17.22 -12.74
N ALA A 145 10.20 -16.66 -13.94
CA ALA A 145 8.99 -16.75 -14.75
C ALA A 145 8.72 -18.20 -15.18
N LEU A 146 7.44 -18.57 -15.27
CA LEU A 146 7.00 -19.85 -15.86
C LEU A 146 6.29 -19.56 -17.21
N PRO A 147 7.04 -19.31 -18.30
CA PRO A 147 6.47 -18.85 -19.56
C PRO A 147 5.64 -19.95 -20.24
N GLY A 148 4.72 -19.55 -21.12
CA GLY A 148 3.89 -20.47 -21.90
C GLY A 148 2.42 -20.49 -21.50
N LEU A 149 2.03 -19.70 -20.50
CA LEU A 149 0.64 -19.31 -20.27
C LEU A 149 0.37 -17.92 -20.83
N SER A 150 -0.88 -17.70 -21.21
CA SER A 150 -1.42 -16.36 -21.43
C SER A 150 -2.81 -16.32 -20.78
N GLY A 151 -3.06 -15.31 -19.95
CA GLY A 151 -4.29 -15.16 -19.17
C GLY A 151 -4.05 -15.19 -17.65
N LYS A 152 -5.14 -15.40 -16.90
CA LYS A 152 -5.18 -15.29 -15.44
C LYS A 152 -5.14 -16.66 -14.76
N VAL A 153 -4.30 -16.81 -13.75
CA VAL A 153 -4.34 -17.95 -12.83
C VAL A 153 -5.22 -17.61 -11.63
N ASN A 154 -6.17 -18.48 -11.28
CA ASN A 154 -7.07 -18.30 -10.13
C ASN A 154 -6.73 -19.27 -8.99
N ALA A 155 -6.29 -20.48 -9.31
CA ALA A 155 -6.01 -21.53 -8.33
C ALA A 155 -4.73 -22.28 -8.68
N VAL A 156 -3.92 -22.54 -7.64
CA VAL A 156 -2.80 -23.48 -7.72
C VAL A 156 -2.91 -24.50 -6.59
N TYR A 157 -2.64 -25.76 -6.90
CA TYR A 157 -2.51 -26.82 -5.90
C TYR A 157 -1.16 -27.51 -6.11
N CYS A 158 -0.26 -27.33 -5.15
CA CYS A 158 1.05 -28.00 -5.12
C CYS A 158 0.90 -29.35 -4.42
N ASP A 159 1.06 -30.45 -5.16
CA ASP A 159 1.01 -31.81 -4.62
C ASP A 159 2.41 -32.31 -4.31
N ASP A 160 2.81 -32.21 -3.04
CA ASP A 160 4.14 -32.60 -2.56
C ASP A 160 4.44 -34.10 -2.78
N GLU A 161 3.41 -34.96 -2.80
CA GLU A 161 3.58 -36.40 -2.99
C GLU A 161 4.02 -36.75 -4.42
N SER A 162 3.45 -36.06 -5.41
CA SER A 162 3.77 -36.29 -6.82
C SER A 162 4.82 -35.32 -7.36
N GLY A 163 5.12 -34.23 -6.67
CA GLY A 163 5.94 -33.13 -7.18
C GLY A 163 5.28 -32.44 -8.39
N THR A 164 3.96 -32.33 -8.38
CA THR A 164 3.16 -31.74 -9.48
C THR A 164 2.39 -30.53 -8.97
N VAL A 165 2.41 -29.44 -9.74
CA VAL A 165 1.57 -28.26 -9.49
C VAL A 165 0.42 -28.29 -10.47
N TYR A 166 -0.81 -28.42 -9.97
CA TYR A 166 -2.01 -28.27 -10.77
C TYR A 166 -2.40 -26.80 -10.80
N VAL A 167 -2.57 -26.26 -12.00
CA VAL A 167 -2.84 -24.84 -12.23
C VAL A 167 -4.20 -24.72 -12.89
N GLY A 168 -5.06 -23.88 -12.31
CA GLY A 168 -6.41 -23.60 -12.78
C GLY A 168 -6.66 -22.10 -12.90
N GLY A 169 -7.39 -21.68 -13.94
CA GLY A 169 -7.63 -20.27 -14.18
C GLY A 169 -8.49 -19.98 -15.39
N SER A 170 -8.35 -18.77 -15.92
CA SER A 170 -8.86 -18.34 -17.21
C SER A 170 -7.66 -18.05 -18.12
N PHE A 171 -7.10 -19.10 -18.70
CA PHE A 171 -5.86 -19.00 -19.49
C PHE A 171 -5.83 -20.03 -20.62
N MET A 172 -4.95 -19.77 -21.59
CA MET A 172 -4.57 -20.73 -22.62
C MET A 172 -3.08 -21.04 -22.47
N GLY A 173 -2.70 -22.31 -22.65
CA GLY A 173 -1.30 -22.72 -22.62
C GLY A 173 -1.09 -24.09 -23.26
N ALA A 174 -0.02 -24.23 -24.04
CA ALA A 174 0.22 -25.41 -24.88
C ALA A 174 -1.01 -25.74 -25.76
N ASN A 175 -1.63 -26.92 -25.58
CA ASN A 175 -2.87 -27.30 -26.26
C ASN A 175 -4.00 -27.55 -25.23
N SER A 176 -4.04 -26.77 -24.14
CA SER A 176 -4.98 -26.91 -23.03
C SER A 176 -5.59 -25.55 -22.67
N THR A 177 -6.83 -25.55 -22.21
CA THR A 177 -7.55 -24.35 -21.76
C THR A 177 -7.89 -24.46 -20.28
N ASN A 178 -7.67 -23.40 -19.51
CA ASN A 178 -8.11 -23.22 -18.12
C ASN A 178 -7.56 -24.19 -17.06
N ALA A 179 -6.93 -25.31 -17.44
CA ALA A 179 -6.24 -26.21 -16.52
C ALA A 179 -5.00 -26.86 -17.16
N LEU A 180 -3.91 -26.91 -16.40
CA LEU A 180 -2.62 -27.50 -16.78
C LEU A 180 -1.91 -28.10 -15.55
N ALA A 181 -0.89 -28.93 -15.79
CA ALA A 181 0.01 -29.42 -14.77
C ALA A 181 1.45 -28.95 -15.03
N TRP A 182 2.16 -28.59 -13.97
CA TRP A 182 3.58 -28.24 -14.00
C TRP A 182 4.40 -29.22 -13.16
N THR A 183 5.49 -29.73 -13.72
CA THR A 183 6.49 -30.55 -13.01
C THR A 183 7.88 -29.95 -13.20
N SER A 184 8.54 -30.26 -14.33
CA SER A 184 9.73 -29.57 -14.84
C SER A 184 9.44 -28.68 -16.05
N GLY A 185 8.16 -28.56 -16.41
CA GLY A 185 7.61 -27.86 -17.57
C GLY A 185 6.10 -28.09 -17.67
N TRP A 186 5.44 -27.41 -18.60
CA TRP A 186 4.01 -27.54 -18.85
C TRP A 186 3.65 -28.90 -19.44
N ASN A 187 2.68 -29.59 -18.82
CA ASN A 187 2.10 -30.83 -19.30
C ASN A 187 0.59 -30.67 -19.46
N ASN A 188 0.06 -31.08 -20.61
CA ASN A 188 -1.37 -31.16 -20.82
C ASN A 188 -1.96 -32.27 -19.95
N LEU A 189 -3.08 -31.97 -19.29
CA LEU A 189 -3.90 -32.99 -18.66
C LEU A 189 -4.56 -33.86 -19.76
N PRO A 190 -4.91 -35.13 -19.49
CA PRO A 190 -5.42 -36.07 -20.51
C PRO A 190 -6.75 -35.65 -21.16
N PHE A 191 -7.40 -34.60 -20.64
CA PHE A 191 -8.66 -34.02 -21.08
C PHE A 191 -8.51 -32.62 -21.71
N ALA A 192 -7.28 -32.12 -21.87
CA ALA A 192 -6.96 -30.81 -22.45
C ALA A 192 -7.64 -29.62 -21.75
N GLY A 193 -7.94 -29.75 -20.45
CA GLY A 193 -8.48 -28.70 -19.62
C GLY A 193 -10.00 -28.55 -19.73
N PHE A 194 -10.53 -27.33 -19.54
CA PHE A 194 -11.96 -27.07 -19.45
C PHE A 194 -12.39 -25.96 -20.40
N ASN A 195 -13.65 -25.99 -20.83
CA ASN A 195 -14.22 -24.97 -21.70
C ASN A 195 -14.50 -23.63 -20.98
N GLY A 196 -14.48 -23.60 -19.64
CA GLY A 196 -14.60 -22.39 -18.83
C GLY A 196 -13.63 -22.36 -17.65
N PRO A 197 -13.59 -21.24 -16.89
CA PRO A 197 -12.54 -20.97 -15.94
C PRO A 197 -12.59 -21.88 -14.70
N VAL A 198 -11.41 -22.27 -14.22
CA VAL A 198 -11.23 -22.95 -12.93
C VAL A 198 -10.92 -21.90 -11.86
N THR A 199 -11.55 -22.00 -10.70
CA THR A 199 -11.44 -21.04 -9.58
C THR A 199 -10.89 -21.69 -8.31
N SER A 200 -10.99 -23.01 -8.18
CA SER A 200 -10.54 -23.76 -7.01
C SER A 200 -10.05 -25.15 -7.39
N ILE A 201 -9.02 -25.63 -6.68
CA ILE A 201 -8.47 -26.98 -6.83
C ILE A 201 -8.23 -27.54 -5.43
N ALA A 202 -8.69 -28.76 -5.19
CA ALA A 202 -8.45 -29.50 -3.95
C ALA A 202 -8.02 -30.94 -4.25
N LYS A 203 -7.46 -31.63 -3.26
CA LYS A 203 -7.19 -33.08 -3.30
C LYS A 203 -8.00 -33.77 -2.23
N ASN A 204 -8.70 -34.83 -2.59
CA ASN A 204 -9.48 -35.64 -1.64
C ASN A 204 -8.60 -36.70 -0.96
N GLU A 205 -9.13 -37.37 0.08
CA GLU A 205 -8.41 -38.42 0.81
C GLU A 205 -8.03 -39.63 -0.05
N ALA A 206 -8.73 -39.86 -1.17
CA ALA A 206 -8.41 -40.91 -2.13
C ALA A 206 -7.24 -40.53 -3.07
N GLY A 207 -6.67 -39.32 -2.93
CA GLY A 207 -5.59 -38.80 -3.75
C GLY A 207 -6.02 -38.31 -5.13
N ARG A 208 -7.32 -38.10 -5.35
CA ARG A 208 -7.87 -37.54 -6.59
C ARG A 208 -7.93 -36.02 -6.50
N ILE A 209 -7.73 -35.36 -7.64
CA ILE A 209 -7.73 -33.91 -7.76
C ILE A 209 -9.12 -33.46 -8.18
N VAL A 210 -9.71 -32.54 -7.44
CA VAL A 210 -11.03 -31.99 -7.69
C VAL A 210 -10.89 -30.57 -8.20
N PHE A 211 -11.42 -30.31 -9.38
CA PHE A 211 -11.49 -28.99 -10.00
C PHE A 211 -12.88 -28.40 -9.76
N GLY A 212 -12.91 -27.16 -9.28
CA GLY A 212 -14.12 -26.35 -9.14
C GLY A 212 -14.02 -25.09 -10.00
N GLY A 213 -15.09 -24.74 -10.71
CA GLY A 213 -15.11 -23.56 -11.56
C GLY A 213 -16.46 -23.29 -12.20
N ASN A 214 -16.41 -22.57 -13.32
CA ASN A 214 -17.55 -22.31 -14.20
C ASN A 214 -17.30 -23.01 -15.55
N PHE A 215 -17.57 -24.31 -15.59
CA PHE A 215 -17.40 -25.14 -16.79
C PHE A 215 -18.44 -26.25 -16.84
N ASP A 216 -18.79 -26.67 -18.04
CA ASP A 216 -19.74 -27.77 -18.31
C ASP A 216 -19.20 -28.78 -19.34
N GLY A 217 -17.92 -28.63 -19.71
CA GLY A 217 -17.24 -29.56 -20.61
C GLY A 217 -15.71 -29.53 -20.56
N LEU A 218 -15.13 -30.55 -21.19
CA LEU A 218 -13.68 -30.74 -21.29
C LEU A 218 -13.11 -30.03 -22.54
N GLY A 219 -11.83 -29.66 -22.50
CA GLY A 219 -11.16 -28.89 -23.55
C GLY A 219 -10.81 -29.67 -24.82
N ASN A 220 -10.86 -31.01 -24.79
CA ASN A 220 -10.58 -31.86 -25.95
C ASN A 220 -11.75 -32.01 -26.95
N THR A 221 -12.87 -31.31 -26.71
CA THR A 221 -14.14 -31.50 -27.42
C THR A 221 -14.76 -30.21 -27.97
N THR A 222 -13.98 -29.12 -28.02
CA THR A 222 -14.42 -27.83 -28.57
C THR A 222 -14.02 -27.70 -30.05
N THR A 223 -15.00 -27.83 -30.96
CA THR A 223 -14.83 -27.41 -32.37
C THR A 223 -16.06 -26.61 -32.79
N PRO A 224 -15.92 -25.42 -33.41
CA PRO A 224 -17.06 -24.65 -33.89
C PRO A 224 -17.93 -25.48 -34.85
N GLU A 225 -19.26 -25.48 -34.67
CA GLU A 225 -20.17 -26.13 -35.63
C GLU A 225 -20.19 -25.42 -37.00
N VAL A 226 -19.87 -24.12 -37.03
CA VAL A 226 -19.68 -23.31 -38.24
C VAL A 226 -18.24 -22.81 -38.27
N SER A 227 -17.44 -23.35 -39.19
CA SER A 227 -16.08 -22.87 -39.47
C SER A 227 -16.11 -21.60 -40.32
N ASP A 228 -15.03 -20.81 -40.26
CA ASP A 228 -14.81 -19.58 -41.02
C ASP A 228 -15.81 -18.46 -40.69
N GLY A 229 -16.09 -18.25 -39.39
CA GLY A 229 -17.16 -17.40 -38.87
C GLY A 229 -16.99 -15.89 -39.08
N GLN A 230 -15.78 -15.39 -39.39
CA GLN A 230 -15.52 -13.96 -39.63
C GLN A 230 -14.69 -13.70 -40.88
N VAL A 231 -15.09 -12.70 -41.68
CA VAL A 231 -14.29 -12.15 -42.78
C VAL A 231 -13.24 -11.17 -42.25
N ILE A 232 -11.98 -11.37 -42.62
CA ILE A 232 -10.87 -10.46 -42.27
C ILE A 232 -10.93 -9.21 -43.16
N ASN A 233 -10.82 -8.02 -42.55
CA ASN A 233 -10.89 -6.76 -43.29
C ASN A 233 -9.61 -6.45 -44.06
N LEU A 234 -9.52 -6.97 -45.29
CA LEU A 234 -8.38 -6.69 -46.18
C LEU A 234 -8.30 -5.22 -46.64
N SER A 235 -9.40 -4.46 -46.58
CA SER A 235 -9.42 -3.07 -47.09
C SER A 235 -8.66 -2.07 -46.21
N SER A 236 -8.49 -2.42 -44.92
CA SER A 236 -7.78 -1.62 -43.92
C SER A 236 -6.26 -1.70 -44.02
N GLY A 237 -5.73 -2.66 -44.79
CA GLY A 237 -4.30 -2.87 -44.98
C GLY A 237 -3.65 -1.92 -45.98
N ASN A 238 -2.32 -1.87 -45.90
CA ASN A 238 -1.49 -1.35 -46.97
C ASN A 238 -1.40 -2.42 -48.07
N ILE A 239 -2.12 -2.20 -49.17
CA ILE A 239 -2.24 -3.17 -50.26
C ILE A 239 -1.33 -2.75 -51.40
N SER A 240 -0.46 -3.67 -51.82
CA SER A 240 0.51 -3.47 -52.89
C SER A 240 0.45 -4.63 -53.89
N ALA A 241 0.97 -4.41 -55.09
CA ALA A 241 1.08 -5.46 -56.09
C ALA A 241 2.26 -5.20 -57.03
N GLU A 242 2.88 -6.27 -57.53
CA GLU A 242 3.84 -6.23 -58.63
C GLU A 242 3.22 -6.81 -59.89
N GLY A 243 3.53 -6.22 -61.04
CA GLY A 243 3.08 -6.72 -62.35
C GLY A 243 1.66 -6.31 -62.73
N SER A 244 1.02 -5.38 -62.01
CA SER A 244 -0.26 -4.79 -62.40
C SER A 244 -0.21 -4.20 -63.82
N THR A 245 -1.32 -4.31 -64.56
CA THR A 245 -1.47 -3.69 -65.88
C THR A 245 -1.49 -2.15 -65.80
N ASP A 246 -1.08 -1.45 -66.87
CA ASP A 246 -1.22 0.01 -66.99
C ASP A 246 -2.62 0.47 -67.44
N ARG A 247 -3.56 -0.47 -67.59
CA ARG A 247 -4.90 -0.20 -68.10
C ARG A 247 -5.77 0.46 -67.03
N GLU A 248 -6.42 1.56 -67.42
CA GLU A 248 -7.35 2.29 -66.56
C GLU A 248 -8.44 1.37 -66.01
N GLY A 249 -8.65 1.42 -64.69
CA GLY A 249 -9.65 0.63 -63.96
C GLY A 249 -9.33 -0.85 -63.73
N PHE A 250 -8.14 -1.35 -64.13
CA PHE A 250 -7.71 -2.74 -63.87
C PHE A 250 -6.36 -2.85 -63.12
N SER A 251 -5.72 -1.72 -62.84
CA SER A 251 -4.38 -1.64 -62.25
C SER A 251 -4.36 -1.71 -60.72
N ASP A 252 -5.45 -1.29 -60.07
CA ASP A 252 -5.53 -1.18 -58.61
C ASP A 252 -5.83 -2.55 -57.97
N PRO A 253 -4.90 -3.11 -57.17
CA PRO A 253 -5.10 -4.38 -56.49
C PRO A 253 -6.22 -4.35 -55.42
N ARG A 254 -6.73 -3.17 -55.04
CA ARG A 254 -7.86 -3.04 -54.12
C ARG A 254 -9.20 -3.36 -54.77
N ASN A 255 -9.28 -3.36 -56.11
CA ASN A 255 -10.52 -3.59 -56.86
C ASN A 255 -11.15 -4.98 -56.61
N ILE A 256 -10.42 -5.93 -56.03
CA ILE A 256 -10.87 -7.32 -55.81
C ILE A 256 -11.31 -7.61 -54.37
N ILE A 257 -11.14 -6.68 -53.43
CA ILE A 257 -11.43 -6.94 -52.01
C ILE A 257 -12.94 -6.97 -51.78
N CYS A 258 -13.45 -8.08 -51.22
CA CYS A 258 -14.90 -8.30 -51.02
C CYS A 258 -15.73 -8.12 -52.30
N LYS A 259 -15.18 -8.58 -53.43
CA LYS A 259 -15.85 -8.64 -54.72
C LYS A 259 -16.04 -10.08 -55.16
N THR A 260 -17.04 -10.28 -55.99
CA THR A 260 -17.38 -11.58 -56.58
C THR A 260 -17.24 -11.54 -58.10
N ALA A 261 -17.10 -12.70 -58.73
CA ALA A 261 -17.05 -12.83 -60.19
C ALA A 261 -18.26 -12.20 -60.91
N ALA A 262 -19.41 -12.04 -60.23
CA ALA A 262 -20.60 -11.40 -60.77
C ALA A 262 -20.47 -9.88 -60.95
N GLN A 263 -19.54 -9.23 -60.24
CA GLN A 263 -19.28 -7.79 -60.28
C GLN A 263 -18.14 -7.42 -61.25
N SER A 264 -17.54 -8.41 -61.91
CA SER A 264 -16.31 -8.24 -62.71
C SER A 264 -16.40 -7.14 -63.78
N GLY A 265 -15.30 -6.40 -63.96
CA GLY A 265 -15.23 -5.26 -64.86
C GLY A 265 -14.28 -4.15 -64.40
N GLU A 266 -14.36 -3.00 -65.07
CA GLU A 266 -13.56 -1.82 -64.73
C GLU A 266 -13.90 -1.33 -63.31
N GLY A 267 -12.90 -1.25 -62.43
CA GLY A 267 -13.06 -0.88 -61.02
C GLY A 267 -13.39 -2.03 -60.07
N ASP A 268 -13.66 -3.23 -60.59
CA ASP A 268 -14.04 -4.42 -59.82
C ASP A 268 -13.20 -5.68 -60.18
N THR A 269 -12.14 -5.51 -60.99
CA THR A 269 -11.20 -6.57 -61.38
C THR A 269 -9.76 -6.06 -61.29
N TRP A 270 -8.82 -6.93 -60.90
CA TRP A 270 -7.38 -6.67 -60.94
C TRP A 270 -6.69 -7.58 -61.96
N LEU A 271 -5.92 -7.00 -62.88
CA LEU A 271 -5.23 -7.72 -63.95
C LEU A 271 -3.72 -7.50 -63.93
N LEU A 272 -2.98 -8.55 -64.27
CA LEU A 272 -1.55 -8.46 -64.55
C LEU A 272 -1.29 -7.95 -65.98
N GLN A 273 -0.12 -7.33 -66.16
CA GLN A 273 0.42 -6.97 -67.47
C GLN A 273 0.64 -8.21 -68.34
N ASP A 274 0.51 -8.01 -69.66
CA ASP A 274 0.63 -9.07 -70.64
C ASP A 274 1.97 -9.79 -70.50
N ASN A 275 1.91 -11.12 -70.49
CA ASN A 275 3.05 -12.03 -70.44
C ASN A 275 3.99 -11.79 -69.23
N THR A 276 3.47 -11.24 -68.13
CA THR A 276 4.23 -10.88 -66.93
C THR A 276 3.62 -11.53 -65.69
N GLY A 277 4.45 -12.16 -64.86
CA GLY A 277 4.04 -12.66 -63.55
C GLY A 277 3.97 -11.52 -62.53
N GLY A 278 3.31 -11.76 -61.41
CA GLY A 278 3.12 -10.73 -60.40
C GLY A 278 2.63 -11.29 -59.08
N TYR A 279 2.49 -10.40 -58.11
CA TYR A 279 1.96 -10.76 -56.80
C TYR A 279 0.98 -9.71 -56.29
N TRP A 280 0.10 -10.16 -55.41
CA TRP A 280 -0.76 -9.32 -54.58
C TRP A 280 -0.27 -9.42 -53.14
N GLU A 281 -0.13 -8.30 -52.44
CA GLU A 281 0.45 -8.22 -51.10
C GLU A 281 -0.40 -7.33 -50.20
N GLY A 282 -0.55 -7.75 -48.94
CA GLY A 282 -1.20 -6.96 -47.91
C GLY A 282 -0.39 -6.96 -46.62
N GLU A 283 -0.17 -5.76 -46.07
CA GLU A 283 0.38 -5.54 -44.73
C GLU A 283 -0.66 -4.85 -43.84
N PHE A 284 -0.88 -5.37 -42.63
CA PHE A 284 -1.98 -4.97 -41.76
C PHE A 284 -1.47 -4.51 -40.38
N ALA A 285 -2.13 -3.49 -39.82
CA ALA A 285 -1.85 -2.97 -38.47
C ALA A 285 -2.52 -3.80 -37.35
N PHE A 286 -3.01 -4.99 -37.68
CA PHE A 286 -3.60 -5.97 -36.77
C PHE A 286 -3.27 -7.38 -37.25
N GLY A 287 -3.08 -8.30 -36.30
CA GLY A 287 -2.87 -9.73 -36.56
C GLY A 287 -4.19 -10.51 -36.64
N PHE A 288 -4.18 -11.55 -37.47
CA PHE A 288 -5.30 -12.48 -37.69
C PHE A 288 -4.78 -13.91 -37.87
N ASN A 289 -5.66 -14.91 -37.71
CA ASN A 289 -5.31 -16.32 -37.88
C ASN A 289 -6.20 -16.95 -38.98
N PRO A 290 -5.76 -16.94 -40.25
CA PRO A 290 -6.63 -17.29 -41.35
C PRO A 290 -6.86 -18.81 -41.45
N THR A 291 -8.11 -19.19 -41.67
CA THR A 291 -8.58 -20.58 -41.76
C THR A 291 -8.96 -20.95 -43.19
N LYS A 292 -9.42 -19.98 -43.98
CA LYS A 292 -9.79 -20.14 -45.39
C LYS A 292 -9.48 -18.89 -46.21
N LEU A 293 -8.98 -19.11 -47.41
CA LEU A 293 -8.85 -18.11 -48.47
C LEU A 293 -9.78 -18.49 -49.63
N ARG A 294 -10.63 -17.55 -50.04
CA ARG A 294 -11.51 -17.68 -51.20
C ARG A 294 -11.05 -16.75 -52.30
N LEU A 295 -10.87 -17.32 -53.49
CA LEU A 295 -10.44 -16.58 -54.68
C LEU A 295 -11.48 -16.73 -55.80
N TYR A 296 -11.75 -15.61 -56.48
CA TYR A 296 -12.62 -15.54 -57.64
C TYR A 296 -11.74 -15.30 -58.86
N ASN A 297 -11.67 -16.29 -59.74
CA ASN A 297 -10.84 -16.20 -60.93
C ASN A 297 -11.48 -15.26 -61.95
N THR A 298 -10.67 -14.41 -62.60
CA THR A 298 -11.19 -13.53 -63.65
C THR A 298 -11.40 -14.29 -64.95
N GLN A 299 -12.38 -13.86 -65.73
CA GLN A 299 -12.57 -14.26 -67.13
C GLN A 299 -12.55 -13.05 -68.07
N GLN A 300 -12.18 -11.88 -67.55
CA GLN A 300 -12.15 -10.63 -68.31
C GLN A 300 -11.19 -10.76 -69.49
N GLU A 301 -11.72 -10.62 -70.71
CA GLU A 301 -10.96 -10.70 -71.96
C GLU A 301 -10.15 -11.99 -72.17
N ASN A 302 -10.64 -13.13 -71.66
CA ASN A 302 -9.94 -14.44 -71.67
C ASN A 302 -8.66 -14.48 -70.83
N ARG A 303 -8.48 -13.55 -69.89
CA ARG A 303 -7.43 -13.62 -68.85
C ARG A 303 -7.93 -14.42 -67.65
N GLY A 304 -7.02 -15.00 -66.88
CA GLY A 304 -7.33 -15.73 -65.66
C GLY A 304 -6.07 -16.28 -64.99
N THR A 305 -6.11 -16.49 -63.68
CA THR A 305 -5.02 -17.15 -62.93
C THR A 305 -5.14 -18.66 -63.05
N LYS A 306 -4.02 -19.36 -63.31
CA LYS A 306 -3.98 -20.82 -63.47
C LYS A 306 -3.31 -21.53 -62.29
N THR A 307 -2.15 -21.03 -61.84
CA THR A 307 -1.50 -21.51 -60.62
C THR A 307 -0.97 -20.36 -59.78
N TRP A 308 -0.97 -20.54 -58.47
CA TRP A 308 -0.52 -19.54 -57.50
C TRP A 308 0.01 -20.22 -56.21
N TYR A 309 0.62 -19.44 -55.32
CA TYR A 309 0.97 -19.89 -53.96
C TYR A 309 0.87 -18.76 -52.93
N PHE A 310 0.74 -19.14 -51.65
CA PHE A 310 0.62 -18.25 -50.51
C PHE A 310 1.94 -18.18 -49.72
N GLU A 311 2.43 -16.98 -49.46
CA GLU A 311 3.62 -16.70 -48.64
C GLU A 311 3.19 -15.94 -47.37
N ASN A 312 3.49 -16.51 -46.20
CA ASN A 312 3.40 -15.80 -44.93
C ASN A 312 4.65 -14.92 -44.78
N MET A 313 4.49 -13.60 -44.86
CA MET A 313 5.63 -12.67 -44.87
C MET A 313 6.28 -12.51 -43.50
N ASN A 314 5.57 -12.82 -42.40
CA ASN A 314 6.14 -12.81 -41.06
C ASN A 314 7.22 -13.90 -40.88
N SER A 315 7.01 -15.07 -41.50
CA SER A 315 7.93 -16.22 -41.39
C SER A 315 8.79 -16.45 -42.64
N GLY A 316 8.41 -15.88 -43.78
CA GLY A 316 8.96 -16.20 -45.11
C GLY A 316 8.57 -17.60 -45.62
N GLY A 317 7.62 -18.27 -44.96
CA GLY A 317 7.22 -19.63 -45.26
C GLY A 317 6.07 -19.71 -46.28
N ILE A 318 6.09 -20.76 -47.11
CA ILE A 318 4.98 -21.11 -48.01
C ILE A 318 4.06 -22.08 -47.27
N LEU A 319 2.77 -21.72 -47.16
CA LEU A 319 1.80 -22.51 -46.40
C LEU A 319 1.16 -23.61 -47.24
N ASN A 320 0.84 -24.74 -46.60
CA ASN A 320 0.11 -25.83 -47.22
C ASN A 320 -1.40 -25.58 -47.06
N MET A 321 -2.15 -25.80 -48.12
CA MET A 321 -3.60 -25.57 -48.17
C MET A 321 -4.33 -26.77 -48.75
N ASN A 322 -5.55 -27.01 -48.27
CA ASN A 322 -6.45 -28.02 -48.80
C ASN A 322 -7.53 -27.36 -49.64
N TYR A 323 -7.94 -27.98 -50.74
CA TYR A 323 -9.01 -27.49 -51.61
C TYR A 323 -9.82 -28.64 -52.19
N LEU A 324 -11.02 -28.33 -52.66
CA LEU A 324 -11.87 -29.29 -53.37
C LEU A 324 -11.56 -29.23 -54.87
N SER A 325 -11.12 -30.34 -55.47
CA SER A 325 -10.84 -30.45 -56.90
C SER A 325 -12.11 -30.31 -57.75
N ALA A 326 -11.97 -30.09 -59.06
CA ALA A 326 -13.09 -30.05 -60.01
C ALA A 326 -13.93 -31.35 -60.03
N GLU A 327 -13.36 -32.48 -59.58
CA GLU A 327 -14.08 -33.75 -59.42
C GLU A 327 -14.70 -33.95 -58.02
N GLY A 328 -14.63 -32.95 -57.15
CA GLY A 328 -15.17 -33.01 -55.79
C GLY A 328 -14.29 -33.80 -54.81
N ARG A 329 -12.98 -33.91 -55.05
CA ARG A 329 -12.04 -34.63 -54.16
C ARG A 329 -11.22 -33.65 -53.34
N ASN A 330 -10.98 -33.96 -52.06
CA ASN A 330 -10.12 -33.15 -51.20
C ASN A 330 -8.66 -33.39 -51.59
N GLU A 331 -7.97 -32.33 -52.01
CA GLU A 331 -6.56 -32.35 -52.42
C GLU A 331 -5.78 -31.26 -51.67
N SER A 332 -4.45 -31.36 -51.63
CA SER A 332 -3.58 -30.38 -50.97
C SER A 332 -2.60 -29.75 -51.97
N CYS A 333 -2.28 -28.48 -51.77
CA CYS A 333 -1.33 -27.72 -52.57
C CYS A 333 -0.48 -26.77 -51.70
N SER A 334 0.68 -26.39 -52.22
CA SER A 334 1.55 -25.37 -51.62
C SER A 334 2.08 -24.42 -52.69
N LEU A 335 2.97 -24.89 -53.57
CA LEU A 335 3.63 -24.06 -54.60
C LEU A 335 2.83 -23.84 -55.89
N ASN A 336 1.86 -24.71 -56.18
CA ASN A 336 1.10 -24.71 -57.44
C ASN A 336 -0.38 -24.98 -57.15
N CYS A 337 -1.01 -24.12 -56.36
CA CYS A 337 -2.44 -24.21 -56.10
C CYS A 337 -3.23 -23.87 -57.38
N PRO A 338 -4.10 -24.78 -57.88
CA PRO A 338 -4.77 -24.59 -59.15
C PRO A 338 -6.01 -23.70 -59.02
N LEU A 339 -6.20 -22.78 -59.96
CA LEU A 339 -7.45 -22.02 -60.13
C LEU A 339 -8.08 -22.40 -61.49
N PRO A 340 -9.27 -23.05 -61.53
CA PRO A 340 -9.88 -23.46 -62.79
C PRO A 340 -10.32 -22.27 -63.65
N ASN A 341 -10.11 -22.36 -64.97
CA ASN A 341 -10.56 -21.33 -65.93
C ASN A 341 -12.09 -21.25 -66.06
N ASP A 342 -12.77 -22.39 -66.01
CA ASP A 342 -14.21 -22.50 -66.30
C ASP A 342 -15.08 -22.33 -65.03
N ASN A 343 -14.48 -21.94 -63.90
CA ASN A 343 -15.20 -21.68 -62.66
C ASN A 343 -15.65 -20.21 -62.62
N SER A 344 -16.95 -19.97 -62.78
CA SER A 344 -17.55 -18.64 -62.73
C SER A 344 -18.00 -18.22 -61.32
N THR A 345 -17.68 -19.02 -60.29
CA THR A 345 -17.95 -18.69 -58.89
C THR A 345 -16.62 -18.43 -58.16
N TYR A 346 -16.23 -19.31 -57.24
CA TYR A 346 -15.05 -19.18 -56.40
C TYR A 346 -14.39 -20.54 -56.19
N GLN A 347 -13.15 -20.53 -55.71
CA GLN A 347 -12.47 -21.68 -55.17
C GLN A 347 -12.02 -21.38 -53.74
N ASP A 348 -12.34 -22.28 -52.82
CA ASP A 348 -11.89 -22.22 -51.42
C ASP A 348 -10.61 -23.02 -51.22
N PHE A 349 -9.71 -22.45 -50.42
CA PHE A 349 -8.46 -23.03 -49.97
C PHE A 349 -8.37 -22.89 -48.46
N ASN A 350 -8.36 -24.00 -47.74
CA ASN A 350 -8.29 -24.05 -46.27
C ASN A 350 -6.83 -24.22 -45.82
N PHE A 351 -6.39 -23.42 -44.85
CA PHE A 351 -5.02 -23.50 -44.32
C PHE A 351 -4.84 -24.77 -43.46
N ALA A 352 -3.71 -25.46 -43.61
CA ALA A 352 -3.44 -26.73 -42.91
C ALA A 352 -1.97 -26.86 -42.48
N PRO A 353 -1.60 -26.46 -41.24
CA PRO A 353 -2.44 -25.82 -40.20
C PRO A 353 -2.65 -24.31 -40.43
N PRO A 354 -3.65 -23.68 -39.78
CA PRO A 354 -3.73 -22.23 -39.64
C PRO A 354 -2.51 -21.67 -38.91
N VAL A 355 -2.02 -20.50 -39.33
CA VAL A 355 -0.86 -19.83 -38.75
C VAL A 355 -1.15 -18.33 -38.67
N GLY A 356 -1.01 -17.76 -37.47
CA GLY A 356 -1.19 -16.31 -37.28
C GLY A 356 -0.23 -15.47 -38.12
N MET A 357 -0.74 -14.36 -38.66
CA MET A 357 0.02 -13.42 -39.49
C MET A 357 -0.60 -12.02 -39.46
N ASN A 358 0.18 -11.02 -39.88
CA ASN A 358 -0.33 -9.67 -40.19
C ASN A 358 0.18 -9.15 -41.54
N ALA A 359 0.92 -9.97 -42.29
CA ALA A 359 1.36 -9.66 -43.63
C ALA A 359 1.45 -10.94 -44.47
N PHE A 360 0.94 -10.89 -45.71
CA PHE A 360 1.00 -12.02 -46.62
C PHE A 360 1.09 -11.59 -48.09
N ARG A 361 1.54 -12.53 -48.91
CA ARG A 361 1.66 -12.35 -50.36
C ARG A 361 1.11 -13.54 -51.13
N ILE A 362 0.38 -13.26 -52.20
CA ILE A 362 -0.14 -14.24 -53.16
C ILE A 362 0.63 -14.06 -54.46
N HIS A 363 1.38 -15.09 -54.86
CA HIS A 363 2.14 -15.07 -56.11
C HIS A 363 1.37 -15.77 -57.23
N ILE A 364 1.18 -15.10 -58.36
CA ILE A 364 0.61 -15.70 -59.57
C ILE A 364 1.75 -16.27 -60.42
N THR A 365 1.76 -17.59 -60.61
CA THR A 365 2.87 -18.31 -61.24
C THR A 365 2.60 -18.73 -62.69
N ASP A 366 1.34 -18.97 -63.05
CA ASP A 366 0.89 -19.31 -64.41
C ASP A 366 -0.52 -18.74 -64.63
N TRP A 367 -0.89 -18.45 -65.89
CA TRP A 367 -2.16 -17.80 -66.25
C TRP A 367 -2.77 -18.34 -67.54
N TYR A 368 -4.05 -18.04 -67.74
CA TYR A 368 -4.80 -18.26 -68.96
C TYR A 368 -4.80 -16.98 -69.81
N GLY A 369 -4.72 -17.13 -71.13
CA GLY A 369 -4.70 -16.01 -72.06
C GLY A 369 -3.41 -15.18 -72.01
N GLU A 370 -3.54 -13.86 -72.23
CA GLU A 370 -2.39 -12.94 -72.33
C GLU A 370 -1.83 -12.52 -70.95
N GLY A 371 -2.53 -12.74 -69.84
CA GLY A 371 -2.08 -12.38 -68.50
C GLY A 371 -2.99 -12.94 -67.39
N GLY A 372 -2.49 -12.95 -66.16
CA GLY A 372 -3.26 -13.36 -64.98
C GLY A 372 -4.16 -12.25 -64.43
N GLY A 373 -4.93 -12.58 -63.38
CA GLY A 373 -5.81 -11.63 -62.70
C GLY A 373 -6.82 -12.33 -61.80
N LEU A 374 -7.56 -11.54 -61.03
CA LEU A 374 -8.59 -11.98 -60.09
C LEU A 374 -9.78 -11.01 -60.15
N ASP A 375 -10.98 -11.53 -59.93
CA ASP A 375 -12.20 -10.73 -59.76
C ASP A 375 -12.58 -10.55 -58.28
N GLY A 376 -11.92 -11.28 -57.37
CA GLY A 376 -12.30 -11.28 -55.96
C GLY A 376 -11.32 -12.00 -55.05
N ILE A 377 -11.17 -11.48 -53.82
CA ILE A 377 -10.42 -12.10 -52.72
C ILE A 377 -11.17 -11.90 -51.40
N GLU A 378 -11.32 -12.98 -50.63
CA GLU A 378 -11.90 -12.99 -49.28
C GLU A 378 -11.08 -13.91 -48.39
N LEU A 379 -10.75 -13.45 -47.18
CA LEU A 379 -9.96 -14.19 -46.19
C LEU A 379 -10.79 -14.34 -44.92
N PHE A 380 -10.79 -15.52 -44.31
CA PHE A 380 -11.66 -15.86 -43.19
C PHE A 380 -10.86 -16.39 -41.99
N GLN A 381 -11.45 -16.26 -40.81
CA GLN A 381 -10.99 -16.87 -39.56
C GLN A 381 -12.18 -17.42 -38.76
N ASP A 382 -11.92 -18.31 -37.81
CA ASP A 382 -12.97 -18.90 -36.95
C ASP A 382 -13.42 -17.93 -35.85
N ASP A 383 -12.47 -17.28 -35.18
CA ASP A 383 -12.73 -16.37 -34.06
C ASP A 383 -13.37 -15.05 -34.52
N MET A 384 -14.40 -14.58 -33.79
CA MET A 384 -15.05 -13.30 -34.06
C MET A 384 -14.42 -12.19 -33.22
N TYR A 385 -13.65 -11.32 -33.85
CA TYR A 385 -13.04 -10.15 -33.21
C TYR A 385 -13.81 -8.85 -33.50
N SER A 386 -13.87 -7.97 -32.51
CA SER A 386 -14.21 -6.56 -32.69
C SER A 386 -13.07 -5.71 -32.11
N PHE A 387 -12.45 -4.89 -32.95
CA PHE A 387 -11.35 -4.00 -32.62
C PHE A 387 -11.86 -2.60 -32.24
N ALA A 388 -11.11 -1.92 -31.37
CA ALA A 388 -11.43 -0.57 -30.92
C ALA A 388 -11.25 0.46 -32.04
N ILE A 389 -10.31 0.20 -32.95
CA ILE A 389 -10.16 0.92 -34.21
C ILE A 389 -11.15 0.33 -35.20
N ASP A 390 -12.21 1.07 -35.49
CA ASP A 390 -13.33 0.61 -36.31
C ASP A 390 -12.91 0.15 -37.71
N GLU A 391 -11.85 0.75 -38.28
CA GLU A 391 -11.31 0.40 -39.59
C GLU A 391 -10.83 -1.07 -39.68
N PHE A 392 -10.50 -1.72 -38.56
CA PHE A 392 -10.04 -3.12 -38.55
C PHE A 392 -11.19 -4.12 -38.49
N ASN A 393 -12.39 -3.66 -38.16
CA ASN A 393 -13.56 -4.52 -37.99
C ASN A 393 -14.00 -5.15 -39.31
N GLU A 394 -14.73 -6.26 -39.19
CA GLU A 394 -15.22 -7.05 -40.31
C GLU A 394 -16.01 -6.17 -41.30
N PRO A 395 -15.67 -6.18 -42.60
CA PRO A 395 -16.34 -5.35 -43.58
C PRO A 395 -17.70 -5.94 -43.97
N LYS A 396 -18.61 -5.08 -44.42
CA LYS A 396 -19.86 -5.54 -45.07
C LYS A 396 -19.53 -6.03 -46.47
N CYS A 397 -19.75 -7.32 -46.72
CA CYS A 397 -19.46 -7.96 -48.01
C CYS A 397 -20.72 -8.68 -48.51
N ASP A 398 -21.20 -8.32 -49.70
CA ASP A 398 -22.51 -8.73 -50.23
C ASP A 398 -22.69 -10.26 -50.19
N GLY A 399 -23.61 -10.74 -49.36
CA GLY A 399 -23.93 -12.16 -49.23
C GLY A 399 -22.89 -13.01 -48.49
N VAL A 400 -21.85 -12.39 -47.91
CA VAL A 400 -20.77 -13.05 -47.17
C VAL A 400 -20.69 -12.59 -45.72
N SER A 401 -20.88 -11.29 -45.45
CA SER A 401 -20.85 -10.75 -44.08
C SER A 401 -21.72 -9.50 -43.88
N ASN A 402 -22.31 -9.39 -42.70
CA ASN A 402 -23.07 -8.22 -42.23
C ASN A 402 -22.19 -7.13 -41.61
N GLY A 403 -20.90 -7.42 -41.37
CA GLY A 403 -19.89 -6.54 -40.81
C GLY A 403 -19.97 -6.35 -39.29
N SER A 404 -18.83 -6.05 -38.66
CA SER A 404 -18.75 -5.66 -37.25
C SER A 404 -18.39 -4.17 -37.14
N SER A 405 -18.57 -3.57 -35.96
CA SER A 405 -18.23 -2.16 -35.75
C SER A 405 -17.77 -1.85 -34.33
N SER A 406 -17.15 -0.69 -34.15
CA SER A 406 -16.89 -0.12 -32.83
C SER A 406 -17.04 1.40 -32.84
N VAL A 407 -17.35 1.97 -31.68
CA VAL A 407 -17.55 3.41 -31.52
C VAL A 407 -16.85 3.90 -30.27
N ALA A 408 -15.85 4.77 -30.46
CA ALA A 408 -15.20 5.51 -29.39
C ALA A 408 -15.94 6.85 -29.15
N SER A 409 -16.33 7.11 -27.91
CA SER A 409 -17.09 8.29 -27.51
C SER A 409 -16.49 8.96 -26.26
N PRO A 410 -16.35 10.30 -26.25
CA PRO A 410 -16.29 11.15 -27.43
C PRO A 410 -14.97 10.89 -28.18
N SER A 411 -15.02 10.82 -29.51
CA SER A 411 -13.87 10.41 -30.33
C SER A 411 -12.61 11.27 -30.18
N TYR A 412 -12.74 12.55 -29.80
CA TYR A 412 -11.60 13.46 -29.63
C TYR A 412 -10.74 13.17 -28.38
N LEU A 413 -11.20 12.30 -27.47
CA LEU A 413 -10.42 11.88 -26.29
C LEU A 413 -9.57 10.63 -26.56
N TRP A 414 -9.78 9.96 -27.70
CA TRP A 414 -9.15 8.67 -28.00
C TRP A 414 -8.15 8.82 -29.15
N ASP A 415 -6.87 8.68 -28.83
CA ASP A 415 -5.77 8.72 -29.79
C ASP A 415 -5.37 7.30 -30.21
N ARG A 416 -5.03 7.11 -31.50
CA ARG A 416 -4.49 5.85 -32.02
C ARG A 416 -3.03 5.71 -31.62
N VAL A 417 -2.69 4.59 -30.98
CA VAL A 417 -1.31 4.19 -30.65
C VAL A 417 -0.88 3.06 -31.57
N GLN A 418 0.31 3.18 -32.16
CA GLN A 418 0.86 2.17 -33.05
C GLN A 418 1.45 1.01 -32.25
N SER A 419 1.15 -0.22 -32.67
CA SER A 419 1.64 -1.45 -32.04
C SER A 419 3.16 -1.64 -32.14
N ALA A 420 3.78 -1.13 -33.21
CA ALA A 420 5.19 -1.31 -33.55
C ALA A 420 5.68 -2.79 -33.56
N GLY A 421 4.77 -3.76 -33.63
CA GLY A 421 5.07 -5.19 -33.52
C GLY A 421 5.22 -5.73 -32.10
N GLU A 422 5.05 -4.89 -31.08
CA GLU A 422 5.11 -5.28 -29.66
C GLU A 422 3.77 -5.84 -29.14
N THR A 423 2.66 -5.50 -29.82
CA THR A 423 1.32 -6.00 -29.51
C THR A 423 0.57 -6.45 -30.78
N SER A 424 -0.53 -7.18 -30.61
CA SER A 424 -1.28 -7.83 -31.70
C SER A 424 -1.98 -6.87 -32.68
N SER A 425 -2.27 -5.64 -32.28
CA SER A 425 -2.82 -4.60 -33.15
C SER A 425 -2.57 -3.21 -32.60
N ASP A 426 -2.64 -2.20 -33.47
CA ASP A 426 -2.83 -0.81 -33.01
C ASP A 426 -4.08 -0.73 -32.11
N TYR A 427 -4.10 0.25 -31.21
CA TYR A 427 -5.15 0.40 -30.20
C TYR A 427 -5.48 1.87 -29.95
N LEU A 428 -6.54 2.14 -29.19
CA LEU A 428 -6.93 3.48 -28.76
C LEU A 428 -6.49 3.73 -27.31
N SER A 429 -6.00 4.94 -27.04
CA SER A 429 -5.60 5.41 -25.71
C SER A 429 -6.24 6.77 -25.40
N ALA A 430 -6.74 6.95 -24.18
CA ALA A 430 -7.36 8.18 -23.70
C ALA A 430 -6.66 8.68 -22.43
N PHE A 431 -6.04 9.86 -22.51
CA PHE A 431 -5.36 10.53 -21.39
C PHE A 431 -6.27 11.60 -20.74
N LEU A 432 -6.78 11.31 -19.55
CA LEU A 432 -7.81 12.09 -18.85
C LEU A 432 -7.19 12.95 -17.75
N ASN A 433 -7.34 14.27 -17.86
CA ASN A 433 -6.86 15.25 -16.86
C ASN A 433 -7.99 15.92 -16.07
N ASP A 434 -9.24 15.55 -16.33
CA ASP A 434 -10.44 16.13 -15.72
C ASP A 434 -11.34 15.01 -15.21
N THR A 435 -11.67 15.04 -13.91
CA THR A 435 -12.48 14.02 -13.24
C THR A 435 -13.90 13.90 -13.82
N SER A 436 -14.40 14.93 -14.51
CA SER A 436 -15.71 14.88 -15.20
C SER A 436 -15.72 13.94 -16.41
N ASN A 437 -14.54 13.60 -16.97
CA ASN A 437 -14.39 12.63 -18.05
C ASN A 437 -14.17 11.19 -17.53
N VAL A 438 -14.04 11.01 -16.22
CA VAL A 438 -13.84 9.70 -15.57
C VAL A 438 -15.21 9.08 -15.26
N GLY A 439 -15.73 8.32 -16.23
CA GLY A 439 -16.99 7.61 -16.10
C GLY A 439 -17.52 7.09 -17.44
N PRO A 440 -18.78 6.63 -17.49
CA PRO A 440 -19.35 5.94 -18.66
C PRO A 440 -19.47 6.80 -19.94
N ASN A 441 -19.38 8.13 -19.82
CA ASN A 441 -19.42 9.05 -20.96
C ASN A 441 -18.15 8.99 -21.84
N THR A 442 -17.05 8.46 -21.30
CA THR A 442 -15.82 8.16 -22.03
C THR A 442 -15.76 6.66 -22.24
N SER A 443 -16.02 6.15 -23.45
CA SER A 443 -16.15 4.72 -23.68
C SER A 443 -15.82 4.28 -25.10
N VAL A 444 -15.53 2.98 -25.24
CA VAL A 444 -15.48 2.27 -26.53
C VAL A 444 -16.51 1.16 -26.51
N ILE A 445 -17.43 1.17 -27.47
CA ILE A 445 -18.46 0.15 -27.64
C ILE A 445 -18.07 -0.73 -28.82
N PHE A 446 -17.88 -2.02 -28.57
CA PHE A 446 -17.58 -3.06 -29.54
C PHE A 446 -18.86 -3.79 -29.93
N ARG A 447 -19.09 -3.99 -31.24
CA ARG A 447 -20.24 -4.69 -31.81
C ARG A 447 -19.75 -5.78 -32.78
N PRO A 448 -19.56 -7.02 -32.33
CA PRO A 448 -19.20 -8.13 -33.21
C PRO A 448 -20.37 -8.53 -34.12
N ASN A 449 -20.07 -9.22 -35.21
CA ASN A 449 -21.05 -9.88 -36.08
C ASN A 449 -21.22 -11.33 -35.62
N ILE A 450 -22.19 -11.60 -34.76
CA ILE A 450 -22.47 -12.95 -34.27
C ILE A 450 -23.33 -13.68 -35.31
N VAL A 451 -22.75 -14.67 -35.99
CA VAL A 451 -23.40 -15.39 -37.11
C VAL A 451 -24.36 -16.50 -36.66
N GLN A 452 -24.29 -16.92 -35.39
CA GLN A 452 -25.21 -17.89 -34.80
C GLN A 452 -25.32 -17.74 -33.27
N SER A 453 -26.51 -18.00 -32.73
CA SER A 453 -26.68 -18.08 -31.27
C SER A 453 -26.01 -19.34 -30.71
N GLY A 454 -25.49 -19.25 -29.50
CA GLY A 454 -24.83 -20.37 -28.82
C GLY A 454 -24.13 -19.92 -27.55
N ASN A 455 -23.42 -20.84 -26.89
CA ASN A 455 -22.58 -20.48 -25.74
C ASN A 455 -21.24 -19.95 -26.24
N TYR A 456 -20.85 -18.75 -25.80
CA TYR A 456 -19.60 -18.10 -26.15
C TYR A 456 -18.76 -17.78 -24.90
N SER A 457 -17.44 -17.79 -25.11
CA SER A 457 -16.49 -17.10 -24.26
C SER A 457 -16.19 -15.72 -24.85
N VAL A 458 -16.30 -14.66 -24.03
CA VAL A 458 -15.97 -13.30 -24.45
C VAL A 458 -14.72 -12.82 -23.72
N THR A 459 -13.71 -12.44 -24.48
CA THR A 459 -12.37 -12.08 -23.98
C THR A 459 -11.99 -10.67 -24.41
N VAL A 460 -11.54 -9.83 -23.48
CA VAL A 460 -11.06 -8.47 -23.72
C VAL A 460 -9.53 -8.45 -23.67
N TYR A 461 -8.89 -7.82 -24.65
CA TYR A 461 -7.43 -7.70 -24.73
C TYR A 461 -6.99 -6.31 -24.28
N THR A 462 -5.99 -6.27 -23.41
CA THR A 462 -5.41 -5.04 -22.86
C THR A 462 -3.92 -4.98 -23.22
N PRO A 463 -3.47 -3.96 -23.97
CA PRO A 463 -2.06 -3.81 -24.31
C PRO A 463 -1.23 -3.41 -23.08
N GLY A 464 0.05 -3.76 -23.09
CA GLY A 464 1.01 -3.42 -22.03
C GLY A 464 1.32 -1.92 -21.96
N CYS A 465 1.44 -1.38 -20.75
CA CYS A 465 1.68 0.05 -20.52
C CYS A 465 3.13 0.50 -20.78
N LEU A 466 4.08 -0.44 -20.90
CA LEU A 466 5.48 -0.12 -21.23
C LEU A 466 5.63 0.38 -22.68
N ILE A 467 4.71 0.02 -23.57
CA ILE A 467 4.75 0.38 -25.00
C ILE A 467 4.57 1.90 -25.18
N ASP A 468 3.77 2.54 -24.33
CA ASP A 468 3.42 3.96 -24.41
C ASP A 468 3.78 4.78 -23.15
N ASP A 469 4.64 4.24 -22.28
CA ASP A 469 5.15 4.88 -21.05
C ASP A 469 4.04 5.41 -20.13
N SER A 470 2.92 4.70 -20.05
CA SER A 470 1.71 5.16 -19.38
C SER A 470 1.45 4.50 -18.02
N CYS A 471 2.33 3.61 -17.57
CA CYS A 471 2.12 2.73 -16.39
C CYS A 471 1.70 3.48 -15.12
N ASP A 472 2.28 4.65 -14.83
CA ASP A 472 1.99 5.44 -13.63
C ASP A 472 0.58 6.06 -13.64
N THR A 473 -0.07 6.11 -14.80
CA THR A 473 -1.37 6.75 -14.98
C THR A 473 -2.47 5.78 -15.37
N ARG A 474 -2.16 4.48 -15.57
CA ARG A 474 -3.18 3.47 -15.86
C ARG A 474 -4.14 3.30 -14.68
N GLY A 475 -5.40 3.05 -15.00
CA GLY A 475 -6.38 2.71 -13.97
C GLY A 475 -7.31 1.58 -14.37
N VAL A 476 -8.55 1.70 -13.93
CA VAL A 476 -9.53 0.62 -13.85
C VAL A 476 -10.73 0.94 -14.75
N VAL A 477 -11.22 -0.08 -15.45
CA VAL A 477 -12.36 0.04 -16.35
C VAL A 477 -13.47 -0.95 -15.98
N ASN A 478 -14.71 -0.54 -16.19
CA ASN A 478 -15.85 -1.43 -16.27
C ASN A 478 -16.02 -1.91 -17.71
N ILE A 479 -16.21 -3.22 -17.85
CA ILE A 479 -16.66 -3.87 -19.08
C ILE A 479 -18.11 -4.27 -18.89
N THR A 480 -19.00 -3.66 -19.67
CA THR A 480 -20.44 -3.97 -19.65
C THR A 480 -20.83 -4.71 -20.93
N GLY A 481 -21.37 -5.92 -20.79
CA GLY A 481 -21.76 -6.80 -21.88
C GLY A 481 -23.28 -6.94 -22.00
N SER A 482 -23.84 -6.67 -23.18
CA SER A 482 -25.23 -6.97 -23.54
C SER A 482 -25.22 -8.19 -24.47
N MET A 483 -25.59 -9.36 -23.95
CA MET A 483 -25.38 -10.66 -24.63
C MET A 483 -26.64 -11.27 -25.23
N THR A 484 -27.81 -11.01 -24.62
CA THR A 484 -29.11 -11.49 -25.09
C THR A 484 -30.16 -10.39 -25.08
N THR A 485 -31.28 -10.62 -25.78
CA THR A 485 -32.36 -9.64 -25.95
C THR A 485 -33.15 -9.38 -24.66
N ASP A 486 -33.27 -10.41 -23.80
CA ASP A 486 -34.21 -10.42 -22.67
C ASP A 486 -33.54 -10.29 -21.29
N GLU A 487 -32.21 -10.46 -21.19
CA GLU A 487 -31.47 -10.38 -19.92
C GLU A 487 -30.79 -9.01 -19.72
N PRO A 488 -30.62 -8.56 -18.47
CA PRO A 488 -29.90 -7.32 -18.18
C PRO A 488 -28.41 -7.44 -18.55
N PRO A 489 -27.74 -6.32 -18.89
CA PRO A 489 -26.31 -6.33 -19.14
C PRO A 489 -25.51 -6.79 -17.93
N ILE A 490 -24.49 -7.59 -18.18
CA ILE A 490 -23.49 -7.99 -17.19
C ILE A 490 -22.39 -6.93 -17.10
N THR A 491 -21.76 -6.76 -15.93
CA THR A 491 -20.62 -5.84 -15.77
C THR A 491 -19.49 -6.50 -14.97
N THR A 492 -18.26 -6.36 -15.47
CA THR A 492 -17.03 -6.89 -14.86
C THR A 492 -15.96 -5.81 -14.83
N THR A 493 -15.16 -5.77 -13.77
CA THR A 493 -14.07 -4.80 -13.60
C THR A 493 -12.73 -5.36 -14.10
N ILE A 494 -11.97 -4.57 -14.87
CA ILE A 494 -10.62 -4.89 -15.34
C ILE A 494 -9.64 -3.78 -14.96
N TYR A 495 -8.44 -4.18 -14.55
CA TYR A 495 -7.31 -3.29 -14.30
C TYR A 495 -6.38 -3.25 -15.52
N GLN A 496 -5.96 -2.06 -15.95
CA GLN A 496 -5.11 -1.88 -17.14
C GLN A 496 -3.66 -1.49 -16.80
N THR A 497 -3.20 -1.79 -15.59
CA THR A 497 -1.86 -1.47 -15.06
C THR A 497 -0.77 -2.44 -15.49
N ASN A 498 -1.10 -3.44 -16.31
CA ASN A 498 -0.19 -4.48 -16.77
C ASN A 498 0.97 -3.89 -17.59
N ASN A 499 2.20 -4.28 -17.24
CA ASN A 499 3.41 -3.88 -17.97
C ASN A 499 3.43 -4.43 -19.40
N TYR A 500 2.96 -5.66 -19.58
CA TYR A 500 2.94 -6.39 -20.84
C TYR A 500 1.50 -6.72 -21.25
N ASP A 501 1.29 -7.13 -22.51
CA ASP A 501 -0.03 -7.51 -23.00
C ASP A 501 -0.69 -8.60 -22.14
N LYS A 502 -2.01 -8.45 -21.93
CA LYS A 502 -2.83 -9.48 -21.28
C LYS A 502 -4.21 -9.56 -21.91
N PHE A 503 -4.97 -10.57 -21.48
CA PHE A 503 -6.39 -10.65 -21.76
C PHE A 503 -7.17 -11.07 -20.52
N ASP A 504 -8.45 -10.70 -20.49
CA ASP A 504 -9.37 -11.04 -19.41
C ASP A 504 -10.67 -11.60 -20.03
N GLN A 505 -11.10 -12.79 -19.59
CA GLN A 505 -12.41 -13.34 -19.94
C GLN A 505 -13.49 -12.64 -19.11
N VAL A 506 -14.42 -11.97 -19.77
CA VAL A 506 -15.45 -11.13 -19.13
C VAL A 506 -16.84 -11.75 -19.13
N TYR A 507 -17.07 -12.74 -19.98
CA TYR A 507 -18.34 -13.46 -20.07
C TYR A 507 -18.14 -14.91 -20.52
N TYR A 508 -19.00 -15.76 -19.98
CA TYR A 508 -19.20 -17.15 -20.40
C TYR A 508 -20.70 -17.42 -20.35
N GLY A 509 -21.29 -17.80 -21.47
CA GLY A 509 -22.72 -18.10 -21.51
C GLY A 509 -23.34 -17.90 -22.88
N TYR A 510 -24.66 -17.96 -22.93
CA TYR A 510 -25.42 -17.89 -24.17
C TYR A 510 -25.44 -16.46 -24.75
N VAL A 511 -25.12 -16.34 -26.04
CA VAL A 511 -25.18 -15.08 -26.79
C VAL A 511 -26.18 -15.23 -27.93
N ASP A 512 -27.07 -14.25 -28.08
CA ASP A 512 -28.02 -14.19 -29.19
C ASP A 512 -27.30 -13.81 -30.50
N ILE A 513 -27.80 -14.36 -31.61
CA ILE A 513 -27.42 -13.93 -32.96
C ILE A 513 -27.76 -12.45 -33.17
N ASP A 514 -26.97 -11.78 -34.03
CA ASP A 514 -27.29 -10.44 -34.51
C ASP A 514 -28.64 -10.42 -35.26
N THR A 515 -29.49 -9.45 -34.92
CA THR A 515 -30.78 -9.19 -35.58
C THR A 515 -30.98 -7.67 -35.74
N ASP A 516 -31.89 -7.27 -36.64
CA ASP A 516 -32.29 -5.86 -36.81
C ASP A 516 -32.77 -5.16 -35.52
N THR A 517 -33.11 -5.92 -34.48
CA THR A 517 -33.63 -5.44 -33.19
C THR A 517 -32.66 -5.55 -32.02
N PHE A 518 -31.61 -6.36 -32.14
CA PHE A 518 -30.66 -6.64 -31.07
C PHE A 518 -29.30 -7.01 -31.66
N GLU A 519 -28.27 -6.31 -31.22
CA GLU A 519 -26.86 -6.56 -31.54
C GLU A 519 -26.11 -6.78 -30.21
N PRO A 520 -25.42 -7.92 -30.03
CA PRO A 520 -24.53 -8.11 -28.91
C PRO A 520 -23.49 -6.99 -28.84
N ALA A 521 -23.22 -6.47 -27.65
CA ALA A 521 -22.31 -5.35 -27.48
C ALA A 521 -21.48 -5.46 -26.20
N VAL A 522 -20.23 -5.03 -26.28
CA VAL A 522 -19.32 -4.90 -25.13
C VAL A 522 -18.89 -3.45 -25.02
N THR A 523 -19.07 -2.83 -23.86
CA THR A 523 -18.72 -1.43 -23.60
C THR A 523 -17.59 -1.38 -22.58
N LEU A 524 -16.48 -0.74 -22.94
CA LEU A 524 -15.36 -0.43 -22.05
C LEU A 524 -15.45 1.03 -21.62
N ALA A 525 -15.44 1.30 -20.31
CA ALA A 525 -15.46 2.66 -19.76
C ALA A 525 -14.67 2.76 -18.43
N PRO A 526 -14.02 3.89 -18.11
CA PRO A 526 -13.39 4.08 -16.81
C PRO A 526 -14.41 4.08 -15.66
N ILE A 527 -14.01 3.49 -14.54
CA ILE A 527 -14.82 3.49 -13.32
C ILE A 527 -14.85 4.91 -12.72
N PRO A 528 -16.03 5.47 -12.36
CA PRO A 528 -16.13 6.76 -11.68
C PRO A 528 -15.38 6.80 -10.35
N GLY A 529 -14.83 7.97 -9.99
CA GLY A 529 -14.18 8.20 -8.69
C GLY A 529 -12.66 7.98 -8.66
N GLN A 530 -12.05 7.58 -9.77
CA GLN A 530 -10.59 7.50 -9.90
C GLN A 530 -9.97 8.91 -9.99
N GLY A 531 -8.76 9.05 -9.43
CA GLY A 531 -7.97 10.28 -9.51
C GLY A 531 -7.43 10.53 -10.93
N VAL A 532 -7.11 11.78 -11.24
CA VAL A 532 -6.46 12.20 -12.50
C VAL A 532 -5.05 12.72 -12.22
N PRO A 533 -4.06 12.58 -13.13
CA PRO A 533 -4.18 12.06 -14.50
C PRO A 533 -4.47 10.55 -14.58
N LEU A 534 -5.31 10.15 -15.54
CA LEU A 534 -5.74 8.76 -15.75
C LEU A 534 -5.67 8.38 -17.23
N THR A 535 -5.05 7.25 -17.55
CA THR A 535 -4.96 6.66 -18.90
C THR A 535 -5.82 5.42 -19.01
N VAL A 536 -6.65 5.36 -20.05
CA VAL A 536 -7.50 4.21 -20.39
C VAL A 536 -7.21 3.76 -21.83
N VAL A 537 -7.14 2.46 -22.08
CA VAL A 537 -6.96 1.92 -23.44
C VAL A 537 -8.06 0.96 -23.87
N ALA A 538 -8.19 0.79 -25.17
CA ALA A 538 -9.07 -0.20 -25.78
C ALA A 538 -8.38 -0.78 -27.03
N GLN A 539 -8.25 -2.12 -27.09
CA GLN A 539 -7.64 -2.80 -28.24
C GLN A 539 -8.65 -3.64 -29.02
N ARG A 540 -9.12 -4.77 -28.47
CA ARG A 540 -10.10 -5.65 -29.12
C ARG A 540 -10.82 -6.57 -28.13
N VAL A 541 -11.94 -7.12 -28.59
CA VAL A 541 -12.73 -8.15 -27.91
C VAL A 541 -12.86 -9.36 -28.85
N ARG A 542 -12.76 -10.58 -28.31
CA ARG A 542 -12.97 -11.84 -29.02
C ARG A 542 -14.21 -12.55 -28.49
N PHE A 543 -15.04 -13.05 -29.41
CA PHE A 543 -16.13 -13.98 -29.15
C PHE A 543 -15.74 -15.34 -29.72
N GLU A 544 -15.64 -16.33 -28.85
CA GLU A 544 -15.26 -17.70 -29.19
C GLU A 544 -16.43 -18.63 -28.88
N LEU A 545 -16.97 -19.27 -29.92
CA LEU A 545 -18.07 -20.23 -29.77
C LEU A 545 -17.58 -21.51 -29.10
N LEU A 546 -18.32 -21.97 -28.09
CA LEU A 546 -18.01 -23.16 -27.32
C LEU A 546 -18.94 -24.31 -27.68
N THR A 547 -18.39 -25.52 -27.80
CA THR A 547 -19.18 -26.78 -27.82
C THR A 547 -18.97 -27.55 -26.52
N THR A 548 -20.05 -28.11 -25.97
CA THR A 548 -20.01 -28.80 -24.68
C THR A 548 -19.98 -30.31 -24.89
N THR A 549 -19.21 -31.05 -24.08
CA THR A 549 -19.35 -32.52 -23.98
C THR A 549 -20.70 -32.92 -23.41
N GLY A 550 -21.33 -32.02 -22.65
CA GLY A 550 -22.48 -32.31 -21.80
C GLY A 550 -22.09 -33.16 -20.59
N GLY A 551 -22.84 -33.04 -19.50
CA GLY A 551 -22.70 -33.90 -18.33
C GLY A 551 -21.70 -33.45 -17.25
N LEU A 552 -21.11 -32.26 -17.36
CA LEU A 552 -20.42 -31.60 -16.24
C LEU A 552 -21.16 -30.32 -15.87
N ASN A 553 -21.00 -29.87 -14.62
CA ASN A 553 -21.57 -28.62 -14.13
C ASN A 553 -20.79 -28.12 -12.91
N GLY A 554 -19.69 -27.40 -13.17
CA GLY A 554 -18.87 -26.70 -12.17
C GLY A 554 -17.93 -27.57 -11.32
N LEU A 555 -18.05 -28.90 -11.34
CA LEU A 555 -17.19 -29.84 -10.62
C LEU A 555 -16.65 -30.93 -11.56
N PHE A 556 -15.38 -31.30 -11.35
CA PHE A 556 -14.76 -32.45 -12.01
C PHE A 556 -13.71 -33.13 -11.12
N GLU A 557 -13.81 -34.44 -10.96
CA GLU A 557 -12.84 -35.28 -10.25
C GLU A 557 -11.88 -36.00 -11.22
N TYR A 558 -10.58 -35.77 -11.05
CA TYR A 558 -9.51 -36.36 -11.83
C TYR A 558 -8.67 -37.33 -10.99
N ASN A 559 -8.40 -38.53 -11.53
CA ASN A 559 -7.44 -39.47 -10.96
C ASN A 559 -6.07 -39.33 -11.67
N PRO A 560 -5.03 -38.79 -11.02
CA PRO A 560 -3.70 -38.63 -11.62
C PRO A 560 -3.01 -39.92 -12.05
N ASN A 561 -3.49 -41.08 -11.55
CA ASN A 561 -2.91 -42.39 -11.85
C ASN A 561 -3.47 -43.02 -13.14
N GLU A 562 -4.43 -42.37 -13.80
CA GLU A 562 -5.06 -42.85 -15.03
C GLU A 562 -4.62 -42.04 -16.25
N ALA A 563 -4.28 -42.73 -17.34
CA ALA A 563 -3.76 -42.09 -18.56
C ALA A 563 -4.86 -41.50 -19.47
N THR A 564 -6.12 -41.82 -19.20
CA THR A 564 -7.29 -41.40 -19.97
C THR A 564 -8.41 -41.02 -19.02
N VAL A 565 -9.24 -40.06 -19.41
CA VAL A 565 -10.45 -39.69 -18.66
C VAL A 565 -11.66 -40.43 -19.19
N ASP A 566 -12.50 -40.92 -18.30
CA ASP A 566 -13.84 -41.41 -18.62
C ASP A 566 -14.79 -40.22 -18.80
N THR A 567 -15.55 -40.20 -19.89
CA THR A 567 -16.57 -39.17 -20.15
C THR A 567 -17.95 -39.58 -19.62
N ASP A 568 -18.07 -40.74 -18.99
CA ASP A 568 -19.23 -41.11 -18.17
C ASP A 568 -19.07 -40.56 -16.74
N PHE A 569 -19.45 -39.29 -16.59
CA PHE A 569 -19.37 -38.55 -15.34
C PHE A 569 -20.28 -39.10 -14.23
N SER A 570 -21.19 -40.02 -14.54
CA SER A 570 -22.08 -40.62 -13.52
C SER A 570 -21.38 -41.60 -12.58
N ASN A 571 -20.13 -41.98 -12.88
CA ASN A 571 -19.32 -42.88 -12.07
C ASN A 571 -18.58 -42.19 -10.92
N SER A 572 -18.46 -40.85 -10.95
CA SER A 572 -17.91 -40.07 -9.83
C SER A 572 -19.05 -39.40 -9.05
N ASP A 573 -19.01 -39.54 -7.73
CA ASP A 573 -19.99 -38.91 -6.84
C ASP A 573 -19.85 -37.39 -6.85
N ILE A 574 -18.63 -36.89 -7.05
CA ILE A 574 -18.34 -35.45 -7.12
C ILE A 574 -18.88 -34.87 -8.42
N ASP A 575 -18.65 -35.54 -9.55
CA ASP A 575 -19.18 -35.10 -10.84
C ASP A 575 -20.71 -35.19 -10.83
N SER A 576 -21.26 -36.25 -10.23
CA SER A 576 -22.71 -36.43 -10.06
C SER A 576 -23.33 -35.37 -9.14
N ALA A 577 -22.62 -34.94 -8.10
CA ALA A 577 -23.04 -33.83 -7.26
C ALA A 577 -23.16 -32.54 -8.08
N GLY A 578 -22.17 -32.23 -8.92
CA GLY A 578 -22.24 -31.09 -9.84
C GLY A 578 -23.42 -31.20 -10.81
N MET A 579 -23.60 -32.36 -11.44
CA MET A 579 -24.73 -32.63 -12.36
C MET A 579 -26.11 -32.50 -11.72
N SER A 580 -26.21 -32.66 -10.40
CA SER A 580 -27.48 -32.52 -9.66
C SER A 580 -27.90 -31.06 -9.44
N LEU A 581 -26.99 -30.11 -9.64
CA LEU A 581 -27.26 -28.68 -9.56
C LEU A 581 -28.00 -28.19 -10.80
N LYS A 582 -28.65 -27.03 -10.70
CA LYS A 582 -29.19 -26.34 -11.87
C LYS A 582 -28.06 -25.96 -12.86
N PRO A 583 -28.37 -25.80 -14.16
CA PRO A 583 -27.40 -25.34 -15.15
C PRO A 583 -26.71 -24.04 -14.74
N ASP A 584 -25.50 -23.84 -15.26
CA ASP A 584 -24.64 -22.66 -15.01
C ASP A 584 -24.16 -22.54 -13.56
N ALA A 585 -23.95 -23.68 -12.87
CA ALA A 585 -23.41 -23.69 -11.52
C ALA A 585 -21.97 -23.19 -11.51
N GLN A 586 -21.70 -22.16 -10.70
CA GLN A 586 -20.36 -21.62 -10.52
C GLN A 586 -19.82 -22.06 -9.16
N VAL A 587 -18.79 -22.89 -9.17
CA VAL A 587 -18.06 -23.24 -7.94
C VAL A 587 -16.92 -22.23 -7.76
N ASN A 588 -16.82 -21.62 -6.59
CA ASN A 588 -15.81 -20.60 -6.28
C ASN A 588 -14.75 -21.10 -5.29
N ALA A 589 -15.13 -21.97 -4.36
CA ALA A 589 -14.24 -22.47 -3.32
C ALA A 589 -14.50 -23.94 -3.02
N LEU A 590 -13.42 -24.65 -2.67
CA LEU A 590 -13.44 -26.05 -2.25
C LEU A 590 -12.65 -26.17 -0.94
N ALA A 591 -13.17 -26.94 0.02
CA ALA A 591 -12.47 -27.24 1.26
C ALA A 591 -12.72 -28.70 1.65
N THR A 592 -11.67 -29.44 1.99
CA THR A 592 -11.78 -30.86 2.38
C THR A 592 -11.58 -31.00 3.89
N VAL A 593 -12.50 -31.67 4.57
CA VAL A 593 -12.44 -31.97 6.02
C VAL A 593 -12.70 -33.47 6.20
N GLY A 594 -11.64 -34.23 6.50
CA GLY A 594 -11.72 -35.68 6.44
C GLY A 594 -12.16 -36.16 5.05
N ASN A 595 -13.13 -37.06 5.00
CA ASN A 595 -13.70 -37.59 3.74
C ASN A 595 -14.83 -36.70 3.14
N THR A 596 -15.09 -35.53 3.72
CA THR A 596 -16.16 -34.62 3.26
C THR A 596 -15.55 -33.46 2.47
N LEU A 597 -16.04 -33.25 1.25
CA LEU A 597 -15.74 -32.08 0.43
C LEU A 597 -16.85 -31.03 0.62
N TYR A 598 -16.50 -29.86 1.12
CA TYR A 598 -17.37 -28.69 1.10
C TYR A 598 -17.17 -27.93 -0.20
N VAL A 599 -18.27 -27.62 -0.86
CA VAL A 599 -18.33 -26.91 -2.14
C VAL A 599 -19.14 -25.65 -1.93
N ALA A 600 -18.59 -24.50 -2.31
CA ALA A 600 -19.24 -23.20 -2.17
C ALA A 600 -19.11 -22.37 -3.45
N GLY A 601 -20.13 -21.59 -3.76
CA GLY A 601 -20.18 -20.80 -5.00
C GLY A 601 -21.51 -20.11 -5.24
N ASN A 602 -21.85 -19.91 -6.51
CA ASN A 602 -23.15 -19.44 -6.97
C ASN A 602 -23.86 -20.58 -7.70
N PHE A 603 -24.70 -21.32 -6.97
CA PHE A 603 -25.45 -22.45 -7.51
C PHE A 603 -26.68 -22.77 -6.66
N SER A 604 -27.63 -23.47 -7.25
CA SER A 604 -28.76 -24.04 -6.51
C SER A 604 -29.09 -25.44 -7.00
N GLY A 605 -29.67 -26.26 -6.13
CA GLY A 605 -30.10 -27.64 -6.39
C GLY A 605 -31.39 -27.96 -5.65
N ASP A 606 -31.72 -29.25 -5.53
CA ASP A 606 -32.88 -29.68 -4.73
C ASP A 606 -32.60 -29.48 -3.24
N GLY A 607 -33.11 -28.38 -2.67
CA GLY A 607 -32.88 -28.01 -1.27
C GLY A 607 -31.49 -27.45 -0.96
N ILE A 608 -30.64 -27.27 -1.97
CA ILE A 608 -29.27 -26.74 -1.86
C ILE A 608 -29.21 -25.30 -2.41
N SER A 609 -28.60 -24.39 -1.66
CA SER A 609 -28.35 -23.00 -2.04
C SER A 609 -26.92 -22.60 -1.69
N ASN A 610 -26.10 -22.35 -2.72
CA ASN A 610 -24.75 -21.76 -2.70
C ASN A 610 -23.65 -22.51 -1.93
N VAL A 611 -24.00 -23.44 -1.04
CA VAL A 611 -23.06 -24.29 -0.30
C VAL A 611 -23.64 -25.69 -0.14
N MET A 612 -22.80 -26.71 -0.37
CA MET A 612 -23.13 -28.11 -0.13
C MET A 612 -21.93 -28.87 0.44
N SER A 613 -22.19 -30.03 1.04
CA SER A 613 -21.18 -31.03 1.36
C SER A 613 -21.37 -32.27 0.49
N VAL A 614 -20.27 -32.86 0.05
CA VAL A 614 -20.23 -34.13 -0.68
C VAL A 614 -19.50 -35.13 0.21
N SER A 615 -20.24 -36.12 0.71
CA SER A 615 -19.71 -37.23 1.52
C SER A 615 -20.54 -38.49 1.25
N ASP A 616 -19.93 -39.67 1.40
CA ASP A 616 -20.59 -40.97 1.30
C ASP A 616 -21.61 -41.08 0.14
N GLU A 617 -21.14 -40.77 -1.08
CA GLU A 617 -21.88 -40.97 -2.34
C GLU A 617 -23.06 -40.01 -2.59
N ASN A 618 -23.22 -38.88 -1.85
CA ASN A 618 -24.29 -37.91 -2.13
C ASN A 618 -23.93 -36.44 -1.84
N ALA A 619 -24.49 -35.54 -2.67
CA ALA A 619 -24.56 -34.11 -2.36
C ALA A 619 -25.60 -33.86 -1.26
N THR A 620 -25.23 -33.11 -0.23
CA THR A 620 -26.07 -32.79 0.92
C THR A 620 -26.11 -31.29 1.17
N ALA A 621 -27.31 -30.76 1.38
CA ALA A 621 -27.49 -29.37 1.78
C ALA A 621 -26.97 -29.15 3.20
N LEU A 622 -26.32 -28.02 3.42
CA LEU A 622 -26.00 -27.56 4.78
C LEU A 622 -27.30 -27.15 5.50
N PRO A 623 -27.30 -27.08 6.85
CA PRO A 623 -28.43 -26.59 7.65
C PRO A 623 -29.00 -25.28 7.10
N GLY A 624 -30.32 -25.16 7.11
CA GLY A 624 -31.04 -24.01 6.52
C GLY A 624 -31.06 -23.98 5.00
N GLY A 625 -30.62 -25.07 4.33
CA GLY A 625 -30.52 -25.15 2.87
C GLY A 625 -29.24 -24.52 2.31
N GLY A 626 -28.28 -24.13 3.16
CA GLY A 626 -27.10 -23.35 2.79
C GLY A 626 -27.31 -21.84 2.98
N LEU A 627 -26.75 -21.03 2.09
CA LEU A 627 -26.74 -19.57 2.20
C LEU A 627 -27.61 -18.91 1.10
N ASN A 628 -28.21 -17.77 1.41
CA ASN A 628 -29.21 -17.12 0.54
C ASN A 628 -28.64 -16.39 -0.70
N ASP A 629 -27.33 -16.20 -0.76
CA ASP A 629 -26.60 -15.63 -1.90
C ASP A 629 -25.22 -16.31 -2.02
N HIS A 630 -24.49 -16.01 -3.10
CA HIS A 630 -23.25 -16.65 -3.46
C HIS A 630 -22.13 -16.49 -2.42
N VAL A 631 -21.32 -17.54 -2.33
CA VAL A 631 -20.11 -17.58 -1.51
C VAL A 631 -18.89 -17.44 -2.41
N GLN A 632 -17.98 -16.56 -2.05
CA GLN A 632 -16.78 -16.25 -2.83
C GLN A 632 -15.54 -17.01 -2.35
N THR A 633 -15.41 -17.20 -1.03
CA THR A 633 -14.18 -17.75 -0.42
C THR A 633 -14.48 -18.59 0.80
N MET A 634 -13.58 -19.53 1.10
CA MET A 634 -13.61 -20.36 2.30
C MET A 634 -12.24 -20.42 2.97
N PHE A 635 -12.22 -20.41 4.30
CA PHE A 635 -11.03 -20.62 5.11
C PHE A 635 -11.32 -21.59 6.25
N LEU A 636 -10.61 -22.72 6.26
CA LEU A 636 -10.74 -23.75 7.30
C LEU A 636 -9.72 -23.52 8.43
N ASN A 637 -10.20 -23.48 9.67
CA ASN A 637 -9.35 -23.45 10.87
C ASN A 637 -9.86 -24.46 11.91
N GLY A 638 -9.18 -25.60 12.02
CA GLY A 638 -9.67 -26.72 12.84
C GLY A 638 -10.99 -27.28 12.28
N SER A 639 -12.04 -27.34 13.11
CA SER A 639 -13.41 -27.73 12.72
C SER A 639 -14.27 -26.53 12.27
N THR A 640 -13.74 -25.31 12.30
CA THR A 640 -14.50 -24.11 11.91
C THR A 640 -14.16 -23.70 10.49
N LEU A 641 -15.17 -23.71 9.62
CA LEU A 641 -15.09 -23.24 8.25
C LEU A 641 -15.68 -21.82 8.16
N TYR A 642 -14.81 -20.85 7.89
CA TYR A 642 -15.22 -19.47 7.64
C TYR A 642 -15.56 -19.29 6.17
N MET A 643 -16.64 -18.56 5.88
CA MET A 643 -17.12 -18.29 4.52
C MET A 643 -17.31 -16.79 4.34
N GLY A 644 -16.87 -16.27 3.20
CA GLY A 644 -17.08 -14.89 2.77
C GLY A 644 -17.83 -14.82 1.45
N GLY A 645 -18.75 -13.89 1.29
CA GLY A 645 -19.54 -13.72 0.07
C GLY A 645 -20.50 -12.53 0.14
N ASN A 646 -21.63 -12.61 -0.58
CA ASN A 646 -22.67 -11.57 -0.63
C ASN A 646 -23.95 -11.93 0.14
N PHE A 647 -23.97 -13.08 0.81
CA PHE A 647 -25.12 -13.57 1.57
C PHE A 647 -25.41 -12.70 2.79
N THR A 648 -26.67 -12.68 3.23
CA THR A 648 -27.08 -11.98 4.46
C THR A 648 -27.60 -12.93 5.53
N ASP A 649 -28.02 -14.14 5.15
CA ASP A 649 -28.68 -15.13 6.00
C ASP A 649 -28.54 -16.56 5.39
N THR A 650 -29.02 -17.58 6.09
CA THR A 650 -29.27 -18.91 5.52
C THR A 650 -30.43 -18.85 4.52
N ALA A 651 -30.51 -19.85 3.62
CA ALA A 651 -31.52 -19.86 2.56
C ALA A 651 -32.97 -19.91 3.09
N ASP A 652 -33.18 -20.43 4.31
CA ASP A 652 -34.46 -20.45 5.01
C ASP A 652 -34.73 -19.24 5.92
N GLY A 653 -33.77 -18.31 6.06
CA GLY A 653 -33.87 -17.14 6.93
C GLY A 653 -33.81 -17.48 8.42
N GLY A 654 -33.04 -18.51 8.78
CA GLY A 654 -32.99 -19.08 10.12
C GLY A 654 -31.89 -18.53 11.01
N VAL A 655 -30.90 -17.80 10.47
CA VAL A 655 -29.71 -17.35 11.19
C VAL A 655 -29.39 -15.88 10.86
N ASP A 656 -29.94 -14.98 11.68
CA ASP A 656 -29.70 -13.55 11.54
C ASP A 656 -28.21 -13.19 11.74
N GLY A 657 -27.76 -12.14 11.03
CA GLY A 657 -26.49 -11.45 11.30
C GLY A 657 -25.26 -12.00 10.58
N LEU A 658 -25.43 -12.92 9.61
CA LEU A 658 -24.32 -13.45 8.81
C LEU A 658 -23.68 -12.39 7.90
N ASN A 659 -24.47 -11.54 7.23
CA ASN A 659 -24.04 -10.32 6.52
C ASN A 659 -22.61 -10.35 5.94
N GLY A 660 -22.43 -11.13 4.88
CA GLY A 660 -21.20 -11.26 4.10
C GLY A 660 -20.14 -12.19 4.69
N ILE A 661 -20.24 -12.56 5.97
CA ILE A 661 -19.25 -13.43 6.63
C ILE A 661 -19.86 -14.36 7.70
N ALA A 662 -19.68 -15.67 7.50
CA ALA A 662 -20.20 -16.71 8.39
C ALA A 662 -19.10 -17.63 8.89
N SER A 663 -19.33 -18.26 10.05
CA SER A 663 -18.59 -19.45 10.48
C SER A 663 -19.53 -20.64 10.54
N PHE A 664 -19.04 -21.80 10.12
CA PHE A 664 -19.75 -23.07 10.18
C PHE A 664 -18.89 -24.07 10.93
N ASP A 665 -19.41 -24.62 12.02
CA ASP A 665 -18.74 -25.70 12.75
C ASP A 665 -19.07 -27.04 12.09
N THR A 666 -18.06 -27.72 11.56
CA THR A 666 -18.23 -28.97 10.81
C THR A 666 -18.58 -30.15 11.72
N ASP A 667 -18.29 -30.08 13.02
CA ASP A 667 -18.57 -31.16 13.97
C ASP A 667 -20.02 -31.08 14.50
N SER A 668 -20.49 -29.87 14.85
CA SER A 668 -21.87 -29.67 15.32
C SER A 668 -22.86 -29.41 14.18
N SER A 669 -22.40 -29.08 12.97
CA SER A 669 -23.22 -28.62 11.86
C SER A 669 -24.07 -27.40 12.23
N GLU A 670 -23.43 -26.37 12.78
CA GLU A 670 -24.10 -25.13 13.18
C GLU A 670 -23.45 -23.90 12.54
N TRP A 671 -24.29 -22.96 12.10
CA TRP A 671 -23.87 -21.63 11.65
C TRP A 671 -23.68 -20.69 12.85
N SER A 672 -22.72 -19.78 12.73
CA SER A 672 -22.49 -18.72 13.71
C SER A 672 -22.07 -17.43 13.00
N ALA A 673 -22.72 -16.32 13.36
CA ALA A 673 -22.37 -14.99 12.88
C ALA A 673 -21.06 -14.49 13.49
N LEU A 674 -20.30 -13.70 12.73
CA LEU A 674 -19.13 -12.97 13.22
C LEU A 674 -19.57 -11.54 13.58
N GLY A 675 -20.15 -11.41 14.78
CA GLY A 675 -20.85 -10.19 15.20
C GLY A 675 -22.13 -10.02 14.38
N ASN A 676 -22.22 -8.95 13.59
CA ASN A 676 -23.31 -8.71 12.65
C ASN A 676 -22.79 -8.50 11.20
N GLY A 677 -21.58 -9.01 10.93
CA GLY A 677 -20.93 -8.94 9.62
C GLY A 677 -20.64 -7.52 9.12
N VAL A 678 -20.62 -7.37 7.80
CA VAL A 678 -20.25 -6.14 7.07
C VAL A 678 -21.39 -5.67 6.16
N ASN A 679 -21.28 -4.47 5.58
CA ASN A 679 -22.32 -3.87 4.74
C ASN A 679 -22.13 -4.09 3.22
N GLY A 680 -21.29 -5.04 2.81
CA GLY A 680 -20.99 -5.33 1.40
C GLY A 680 -20.31 -6.70 1.21
N PRO A 681 -20.02 -7.11 -0.03
CA PRO A 681 -19.48 -8.44 -0.31
C PRO A 681 -18.05 -8.63 0.21
N VAL A 682 -17.78 -9.84 0.71
CA VAL A 682 -16.44 -10.28 1.14
C VAL A 682 -15.82 -11.16 0.05
N TYR A 683 -14.61 -10.82 -0.38
CA TYR A 683 -13.89 -11.54 -1.43
C TYR A 683 -12.82 -12.48 -0.92
N ASN A 684 -12.08 -12.12 0.13
CA ASN A 684 -10.97 -12.93 0.65
C ASN A 684 -10.95 -12.97 2.18
N LEU A 685 -10.61 -14.14 2.71
CA LEU A 685 -10.38 -14.39 4.13
C LEU A 685 -8.92 -14.84 4.30
N VAL A 686 -8.11 -14.07 5.03
CA VAL A 686 -6.69 -14.38 5.22
C VAL A 686 -6.36 -14.39 6.71
N PRO A 687 -5.85 -15.51 7.27
CA PRO A 687 -5.44 -15.57 8.67
C PRO A 687 -4.22 -14.67 8.90
N LEU A 688 -4.22 -13.96 10.01
CA LEU A 688 -3.15 -13.05 10.38
C LEU A 688 -2.89 -13.12 11.88
N PRO A 689 -1.71 -13.55 12.32
CA PRO A 689 -1.35 -13.51 13.73
C PRO A 689 -1.13 -12.06 14.20
N VAL A 690 -1.90 -11.57 15.17
CA VAL A 690 -1.80 -10.18 15.68
C VAL A 690 -1.54 -10.20 17.19
N ASN A 691 -0.67 -9.31 17.67
CA ASN A 691 -0.51 -9.05 19.10
C ASN A 691 -1.68 -8.18 19.58
N VAL A 692 -2.80 -8.80 19.92
CA VAL A 692 -4.01 -8.10 20.41
C VAL A 692 -3.80 -7.53 21.81
N THR A 693 -3.03 -8.22 22.65
CA THR A 693 -2.51 -7.72 23.94
C THR A 693 -0.99 -7.78 23.90
N MET A 694 -0.30 -6.89 24.64
CA MET A 694 1.15 -6.66 24.53
C MET A 694 2.07 -7.90 24.73
N ASP A 695 1.53 -9.07 25.09
CA ASP A 695 2.31 -10.27 25.43
C ASP A 695 1.89 -11.57 24.72
N SER A 696 0.86 -11.57 23.84
CA SER A 696 0.45 -12.81 23.14
C SER A 696 -0.01 -12.60 21.70
N LEU A 697 0.61 -13.35 20.80
CA LEU A 697 0.20 -13.48 19.40
C LEU A 697 -1.09 -14.31 19.34
N GLU A 698 -2.18 -13.71 18.84
CA GLU A 698 -3.46 -14.38 18.63
C GLU A 698 -3.70 -14.55 17.12
N THR A 699 -4.16 -15.73 16.68
CA THR A 699 -4.54 -15.93 15.27
C THR A 699 -5.85 -15.21 15.00
N CYS A 700 -5.78 -14.10 14.25
CA CYS A 700 -6.92 -13.34 13.79
C CYS A 700 -7.28 -13.70 12.34
N LEU A 701 -8.44 -13.24 11.89
CA LEU A 701 -8.91 -13.44 10.52
C LEU A 701 -9.15 -12.07 9.87
N THR A 702 -8.42 -11.76 8.81
CA THR A 702 -8.69 -10.55 8.02
C THR A 702 -9.82 -10.83 7.05
N VAL A 703 -10.70 -9.83 6.91
CA VAL A 703 -11.90 -9.84 6.09
C VAL A 703 -11.73 -8.75 5.05
N ASN A 704 -11.68 -9.15 3.78
CA ASN A 704 -11.27 -8.30 2.67
C ASN A 704 -12.37 -8.31 1.60
N GLY A 705 -12.88 -7.15 1.19
CA GLY A 705 -14.02 -7.07 0.28
C GLY A 705 -14.36 -5.66 -0.18
N ASP A 706 -15.53 -5.49 -0.80
CA ASP A 706 -16.06 -4.19 -1.21
C ASP A 706 -17.17 -3.75 -0.24
N PHE A 707 -16.76 -3.43 0.99
CA PHE A 707 -17.63 -2.94 2.04
C PHE A 707 -17.04 -1.65 2.61
N THR A 708 -17.90 -0.80 3.19
CA THR A 708 -17.50 0.52 3.73
C THR A 708 -17.60 0.60 5.26
N SER A 709 -18.27 -0.36 5.89
CA SER A 709 -18.42 -0.40 7.34
C SER A 709 -18.61 -1.82 7.89
N VAL A 710 -18.20 -2.01 9.14
CA VAL A 710 -18.60 -3.16 9.96
C VAL A 710 -19.87 -2.79 10.74
N ASN A 711 -20.86 -3.68 10.73
CA ASN A 711 -22.16 -3.42 11.35
C ASN A 711 -22.09 -3.40 12.88
N SER A 712 -22.98 -2.64 13.53
CA SER A 712 -23.10 -2.62 14.99
C SER A 712 -23.62 -3.96 15.53
N PHE A 713 -23.13 -4.37 16.69
CA PHE A 713 -23.55 -5.60 17.38
C PHE A 713 -23.15 -5.56 18.86
N ASP A 714 -23.95 -6.23 19.72
CA ASP A 714 -23.67 -6.43 21.16
C ASP A 714 -23.22 -5.17 21.93
N GLY A 715 -23.78 -4.00 21.58
CA GLY A 715 -23.45 -2.72 22.20
C GLY A 715 -22.19 -2.02 21.68
N ASN A 716 -21.53 -2.58 20.66
CA ASN A 716 -20.49 -1.91 19.88
C ASN A 716 -21.15 -1.16 18.71
N ASP A 717 -20.79 0.10 18.53
CA ASP A 717 -21.25 0.92 17.42
C ASP A 717 -20.65 0.42 16.09
N ALA A 718 -21.33 0.75 14.99
CA ALA A 718 -20.77 0.51 13.65
C ALA A 718 -19.55 1.41 13.44
N PHE A 719 -18.56 0.93 12.69
CA PHE A 719 -17.35 1.68 12.38
C PHE A 719 -16.98 1.56 10.91
N ASP A 720 -16.39 2.63 10.38
CA ASP A 720 -15.95 2.69 8.99
C ASP A 720 -14.79 1.72 8.75
N ALA A 721 -14.89 0.95 7.67
CA ALA A 721 -13.90 -0.01 7.25
C ALA A 721 -13.80 0.04 5.73
N ALA A 722 -12.68 0.48 5.19
CA ALA A 722 -12.47 0.63 3.76
C ALA A 722 -12.13 -0.73 3.11
N GLY A 723 -13.09 -1.65 3.11
CA GLY A 723 -12.94 -3.00 2.55
C GLY A 723 -12.05 -3.95 3.36
N PHE A 724 -11.62 -3.55 4.56
CA PHE A 724 -10.73 -4.31 5.42
C PHE A 724 -11.13 -4.24 6.89
N ALA A 725 -11.31 -5.40 7.50
CA ALA A 725 -11.57 -5.54 8.93
C ALA A 725 -10.89 -6.80 9.49
N ILE A 726 -10.62 -6.83 10.78
CA ILE A 726 -9.96 -7.97 11.44
C ILE A 726 -10.88 -8.53 12.52
N TRP A 727 -11.30 -9.78 12.35
CA TRP A 727 -12.02 -10.54 13.35
C TRP A 727 -11.04 -11.26 14.29
N VAL A 728 -11.34 -11.24 15.60
CA VAL A 728 -10.53 -11.89 16.64
C VAL A 728 -11.33 -13.04 17.24
N PRO A 729 -11.15 -14.30 16.76
CA PRO A 729 -11.99 -15.43 17.15
C PRO A 729 -12.01 -15.71 18.66
N SER A 730 -10.86 -15.63 19.32
CA SER A 730 -10.67 -15.80 20.77
C SER A 730 -11.48 -14.80 21.60
N ARG A 731 -11.79 -13.63 21.05
CA ARG A 731 -12.55 -12.55 21.71
C ARG A 731 -13.99 -12.46 21.23
N ARG A 732 -14.34 -13.15 20.14
CA ARG A 732 -15.62 -13.03 19.44
C ARG A 732 -15.97 -11.57 19.15
N ASN A 733 -14.98 -10.78 18.73
CA ASN A 733 -15.15 -9.36 18.46
C ASN A 733 -14.18 -8.90 17.34
N TRP A 734 -14.49 -7.77 16.72
CA TRP A 734 -13.61 -7.10 15.77
C TRP A 734 -12.48 -6.39 16.51
N LEU A 735 -11.28 -6.38 15.92
CA LEU A 735 -10.09 -5.76 16.51
C LEU A 735 -10.35 -4.31 16.95
N ASN A 736 -11.05 -3.53 16.11
CA ASN A 736 -11.41 -2.14 16.37
C ASN A 736 -12.20 -1.93 17.68
N ASN A 737 -12.99 -2.92 18.10
CA ASN A 737 -13.83 -2.81 19.30
C ASN A 737 -13.11 -3.25 20.58
N ILE A 738 -11.87 -3.74 20.48
CA ILE A 738 -11.10 -4.21 21.63
C ILE A 738 -10.35 -3.00 22.21
N PRO A 739 -10.73 -2.49 23.40
CA PRO A 739 -10.18 -1.23 23.94
C PRO A 739 -8.67 -1.28 24.24
N GLU A 740 -8.12 -2.48 24.42
CA GLU A 740 -6.70 -2.74 24.67
C GLU A 740 -5.90 -2.99 23.39
N SER A 741 -6.56 -3.06 22.22
CA SER A 741 -5.84 -3.28 20.97
C SER A 741 -5.07 -2.02 20.60
N HIS A 742 -3.75 -2.16 20.52
CA HIS A 742 -2.88 -1.07 20.12
C HIS A 742 -2.50 -1.15 18.64
N VAL A 743 -2.97 -2.14 17.89
CA VAL A 743 -2.53 -2.38 16.50
C VAL A 743 -3.57 -1.83 15.52
N ALA A 744 -3.15 -0.90 14.66
CA ALA A 744 -3.87 -0.55 13.44
C ALA A 744 -3.21 -1.23 12.25
N ILE A 745 -3.99 -1.98 11.47
CA ILE A 745 -3.58 -2.57 10.19
C ILE A 745 -4.54 -2.08 9.13
N ARG A 746 -4.01 -1.58 8.01
CA ARG A 746 -4.79 -1.09 6.88
C ARG A 746 -4.28 -1.68 5.57
N GLY A 747 -5.18 -1.83 4.60
CA GLY A 747 -4.88 -2.37 3.29
C GLY A 747 -5.78 -3.54 2.93
N GLN A 748 -5.31 -4.46 2.11
CA GLN A 748 -6.01 -5.66 1.69
C GLN A 748 -5.03 -6.82 1.59
N LEU A 749 -5.36 -7.98 2.17
CA LEU A 749 -4.67 -9.24 1.90
C LEU A 749 -5.54 -10.09 0.97
N THR A 750 -4.95 -10.62 -0.09
CA THR A 750 -5.66 -11.49 -1.04
C THR A 750 -5.44 -12.96 -0.74
N THR A 751 -4.21 -13.35 -0.43
CA THR A 751 -3.87 -14.75 -0.17
C THR A 751 -2.63 -14.87 0.72
N TYR A 752 -2.38 -16.07 1.22
CA TYR A 752 -1.23 -16.40 2.06
C TYR A 752 -0.80 -17.84 1.83
N THR A 753 0.43 -18.15 2.23
CA THR A 753 0.91 -19.53 2.25
C THR A 753 1.96 -19.73 3.33
N GLU A 754 1.93 -20.90 3.97
CA GLU A 754 2.95 -21.30 4.95
C GLU A 754 4.13 -21.90 4.20
N VAL A 755 5.29 -21.25 4.31
CA VAL A 755 6.51 -21.69 3.65
C VAL A 755 7.32 -22.57 4.61
N PRO A 756 7.70 -23.79 4.23
CA PRO A 756 8.51 -24.66 5.09
C PRO A 756 9.78 -23.96 5.59
N ASP A 757 10.03 -24.04 6.90
CA ASP A 757 11.19 -23.45 7.58
C ASP A 757 11.38 -21.92 7.42
N SER A 758 10.33 -21.18 7.00
CA SER A 758 10.35 -19.73 6.79
C SER A 758 9.13 -19.06 7.42
N SER A 759 9.11 -17.72 7.47
CA SER A 759 7.92 -16.95 7.82
C SER A 759 6.81 -17.14 6.78
N THR A 760 5.55 -17.05 7.23
CA THR A 760 4.37 -17.03 6.37
C THR A 760 4.53 -15.94 5.30
N LEU A 761 4.23 -16.31 4.06
CA LEU A 761 4.22 -15.40 2.93
C LEU A 761 2.78 -14.93 2.70
N TYR A 762 2.59 -13.63 2.56
CA TYR A 762 1.31 -13.01 2.26
C TYR A 762 1.37 -12.34 0.89
N ALA A 763 0.21 -12.10 0.29
CA ALA A 763 0.08 -11.25 -0.87
C ALA A 763 -1.04 -10.22 -0.67
N GLY A 764 -0.83 -9.03 -1.19
CA GLY A 764 -1.78 -7.93 -1.11
C GLY A 764 -1.12 -6.56 -1.05
N GLN A 765 -1.79 -5.61 -0.44
CA GLN A 765 -1.31 -4.24 -0.23
C GLN A 765 -1.55 -3.88 1.23
N ILE A 766 -0.53 -3.66 2.05
CA ILE A 766 -0.72 -3.26 3.47
C ILE A 766 -0.10 -1.89 3.69
N SER A 767 -0.92 -0.83 3.79
CA SER A 767 -0.45 0.57 3.81
C SER A 767 0.20 0.99 5.12
N SER A 768 -0.22 0.44 6.25
CA SER A 768 0.48 0.64 7.52
C SER A 768 0.15 -0.45 8.52
N MET A 769 1.15 -0.79 9.33
CA MET A 769 1.00 -1.51 10.58
C MET A 769 1.73 -0.69 11.64
N ALA A 770 0.97 -0.13 12.57
CA ALA A 770 1.52 0.80 13.54
C ALA A 770 0.61 0.87 14.76
N MET A 771 1.10 1.51 15.83
CA MET A 771 0.25 1.71 16.98
C MET A 771 -0.84 2.71 16.65
N ALA A 772 -2.09 2.38 16.99
CA ALA A 772 -3.28 3.22 16.79
C ALA A 772 -3.31 4.39 17.78
N TYR A 773 -2.26 5.22 17.76
CA TYR A 773 -2.20 6.48 18.48
C TYR A 773 -2.37 7.59 17.46
N SER A 774 -3.45 8.34 17.60
CA SER A 774 -3.75 9.48 16.75
C SER A 774 -3.18 10.76 17.33
N ASP A 775 -2.47 11.50 16.47
CA ASP A 775 -1.91 12.85 16.62
C ASP A 775 -0.94 13.12 17.79
N ALA A 776 -0.91 12.32 18.86
CA ALA A 776 0.07 12.46 19.94
C ALA A 776 0.40 11.14 20.67
N VAL A 777 1.67 10.99 21.05
CA VAL A 777 2.19 9.80 21.75
C VAL A 777 3.33 10.16 22.71
N ALA A 778 3.48 9.44 23.81
CA ALA A 778 4.63 9.55 24.70
C ALA A 778 5.80 8.68 24.22
N LEU A 779 7.02 9.17 24.39
CA LEU A 779 8.26 8.43 24.13
C LEU A 779 8.91 8.10 25.48
N GLN A 780 9.11 6.82 25.78
CA GLN A 780 9.58 6.35 27.08
C GLN A 780 10.82 5.45 26.96
N GLY A 781 11.78 5.64 27.87
CA GLY A 781 12.97 4.80 27.99
C GLY A 781 14.19 5.34 27.22
N SER A 782 15.36 5.24 27.85
CA SER A 782 16.64 5.65 27.26
C SER A 782 17.38 4.49 26.60
N GLY A 783 18.20 4.79 25.59
CA GLY A 783 18.87 3.84 24.70
C GLY A 783 17.95 3.38 23.57
N GLN A 784 16.95 2.58 23.93
CA GLN A 784 15.92 2.05 23.03
C GLN A 784 14.54 2.54 23.50
N PRO A 785 14.07 3.68 22.99
CA PRO A 785 12.78 4.21 23.41
C PRO A 785 11.62 3.35 22.89
N SER A 786 10.51 3.36 23.62
CA SER A 786 9.22 2.76 23.24
C SER A 786 8.13 3.83 23.19
N LEU A 787 7.12 3.62 22.35
CA LEU A 787 5.95 4.50 22.26
C LEU A 787 4.89 4.07 23.29
N GLN A 788 4.24 5.04 23.92
CA GLN A 788 3.20 4.82 24.92
C GLN A 788 2.02 5.77 24.70
N SER A 789 0.79 5.26 24.82
CA SER A 789 -0.41 6.10 24.76
C SER A 789 -0.44 7.19 25.82
N LEU A 790 -0.95 8.37 25.47
CA LEU A 790 -1.32 9.43 26.42
C LEU A 790 -2.72 9.22 27.02
N GLY A 791 -3.38 8.10 26.72
CA GLY A 791 -4.72 7.76 27.23
C GLY A 791 -5.85 8.58 26.61
N VAL A 792 -5.62 9.14 25.41
CA VAL A 792 -6.60 9.88 24.62
C VAL A 792 -6.59 9.38 23.19
N GLN A 793 -7.77 9.39 22.54
CA GLN A 793 -7.89 9.18 21.10
C GLN A 793 -8.29 10.52 20.47
N LEU A 794 -7.43 11.03 19.60
CA LEU A 794 -7.66 12.24 18.81
C LEU A 794 -8.26 11.84 17.45
N ARG A 795 -9.03 12.73 16.83
CA ARG A 795 -9.60 12.53 15.49
C ARG A 795 -9.45 13.82 14.70
N ALA A 796 -9.30 13.71 13.38
CA ALA A 796 -9.34 14.88 12.51
C ALA A 796 -10.72 15.58 12.62
N SER A 797 -10.72 16.91 12.73
CA SER A 797 -11.97 17.66 12.86
C SER A 797 -12.83 17.57 11.60
N SER A 798 -14.11 17.24 11.77
CA SER A 798 -15.09 16.98 10.70
C SER A 798 -15.63 18.25 10.00
N SER A 799 -15.05 19.42 10.28
CA SER A 799 -15.56 20.69 9.77
C SER A 799 -15.36 20.83 8.26
N SER A 800 -16.48 20.72 7.53
CA SER A 800 -16.62 20.99 6.11
C SER A 800 -15.81 22.22 5.68
N SER A 801 -15.11 22.09 4.55
CA SER A 801 -14.50 23.17 3.79
C SER A 801 -15.54 24.25 3.42
N SER A 802 -15.87 25.13 4.36
CA SER A 802 -16.53 26.38 4.01
C SER A 802 -15.52 27.24 3.26
N SER A 803 -15.94 27.78 2.13
CA SER A 803 -15.15 28.59 1.19
C SER A 803 -14.68 29.95 1.75
N MET A 804 -14.61 30.10 3.07
CA MET A 804 -14.15 31.30 3.79
C MET A 804 -13.04 31.00 4.82
N ARG A 805 -12.12 30.06 4.55
CA ARG A 805 -10.84 30.05 5.28
C ARG A 805 -10.07 31.34 4.95
N LYS A 806 -9.75 32.15 5.96
CA LYS A 806 -8.85 33.32 5.81
C LYS A 806 -7.51 32.82 5.29
N ARG A 807 -7.08 33.42 4.17
CA ARG A 807 -5.97 33.02 3.29
C ARG A 807 -4.61 33.41 3.91
N ALA A 808 -4.36 32.96 5.14
CA ALA A 808 -3.40 33.53 6.09
C ALA A 808 -2.21 32.65 6.43
N LEU A 809 -2.29 31.38 6.09
CA LEU A 809 -1.19 30.45 6.20
C LEU A 809 -0.43 30.56 4.88
N SER A 810 0.90 30.70 4.92
CA SER A 810 1.71 30.59 3.70
C SER A 810 1.22 29.37 2.92
N SER A 811 1.05 29.50 1.61
CA SER A 811 0.31 28.64 0.68
C SER A 811 0.75 27.16 0.57
N SER A 812 1.37 26.59 1.60
CA SER A 812 1.97 25.25 1.61
C SER A 812 1.68 24.39 2.84
N GLN A 813 0.97 24.86 3.88
CA GLN A 813 0.72 24.04 5.08
C GLN A 813 -0.77 23.96 5.41
N ASN A 814 -1.37 22.79 5.19
CA ASN A 814 -2.61 22.38 5.85
C ASN A 814 -2.26 22.00 7.29
N PHE A 815 -3.00 22.55 8.26
CA PHE A 815 -2.81 22.32 9.69
C PHE A 815 -3.92 21.38 10.20
N THR A 816 -3.52 20.17 10.54
CA THR A 816 -4.35 19.10 11.12
C THR A 816 -3.48 18.38 12.17
N GLY A 817 -4.09 17.84 13.22
CA GLY A 817 -3.40 17.15 14.31
C GLY A 817 -2.82 18.05 15.40
N VAL A 818 -1.94 17.52 16.26
CA VAL A 818 -1.30 18.23 17.38
C VAL A 818 -0.07 18.97 16.88
N TYR A 819 0.00 20.28 17.17
CA TYR A 819 1.10 21.13 16.73
C TYR A 819 2.08 21.44 17.86
N ASP A 820 1.57 21.70 19.06
CA ASP A 820 2.38 22.05 20.23
C ASP A 820 1.79 21.42 21.51
N GLY A 821 2.63 21.25 22.53
CA GLY A 821 2.25 20.62 23.78
C GLY A 821 3.12 21.04 24.95
N TYR A 822 2.56 20.93 26.16
CA TYR A 822 3.23 21.36 27.38
C TYR A 822 2.95 20.40 28.54
N PHE A 823 3.98 20.07 29.31
CA PHE A 823 3.85 19.34 30.58
C PHE A 823 3.93 20.29 31.75
N TYR A 824 2.85 20.38 32.53
CA TYR A 824 2.79 21.18 33.74
C TYR A 824 2.87 20.28 34.98
N GLU A 825 4.01 20.33 35.68
CA GLU A 825 4.30 19.48 36.85
C GLU A 825 4.49 20.28 38.16
N ASP A 826 4.28 21.59 38.10
CA ASP A 826 4.45 22.48 39.24
C ASP A 826 3.24 22.48 40.18
N ASN A 827 3.44 23.00 41.40
CA ASN A 827 2.40 23.13 42.44
C ASN A 827 1.68 21.82 42.79
N GLY A 828 2.33 20.67 42.57
CA GLY A 828 1.77 19.35 42.82
C GLY A 828 0.72 18.91 41.80
N MET A 829 0.60 19.61 40.67
CA MET A 829 -0.23 19.21 39.54
C MET A 829 0.57 18.36 38.56
N ASN A 830 -0.12 17.55 37.76
CA ASN A 830 0.44 16.81 36.64
C ASN A 830 -0.53 16.89 35.47
N ILE A 831 -0.37 17.90 34.62
CA ILE A 831 -1.29 18.19 33.51
C ILE A 831 -0.49 18.16 32.21
N THR A 832 -0.95 17.36 31.25
CA THR A 832 -0.44 17.38 29.87
C THR A 832 -1.40 18.19 29.01
N ILE A 833 -0.89 19.19 28.31
CA ILE A 833 -1.68 20.11 27.49
C ILE A 833 -1.30 19.86 26.04
N LEU A 834 -2.28 19.65 25.17
CA LEU A 834 -2.07 19.43 23.74
C LEU A 834 -2.89 20.47 22.96
N GLY A 835 -2.25 21.14 22.00
CA GLY A 835 -2.85 22.17 21.17
C GLY A 835 -2.60 21.92 19.67
N GLY A 836 -3.62 22.16 18.85
CA GLY A 836 -3.56 21.91 17.41
C GLY A 836 -4.90 22.16 16.73
N THR A 837 -5.23 21.29 15.78
CA THR A 837 -6.55 21.21 15.12
C THR A 837 -7.01 19.76 15.06
N PHE A 838 -7.83 19.37 16.03
CA PHE A 838 -8.30 18.00 16.25
C PHE A 838 -9.55 17.99 17.14
N GLU A 839 -10.28 16.89 17.12
CA GLU A 839 -11.38 16.57 18.03
C GLU A 839 -10.96 15.45 19.01
N ALA A 840 -11.44 15.51 20.25
CA ALA A 840 -11.24 14.46 21.25
C ALA A 840 -12.50 14.24 22.11
N THR A 841 -12.64 13.06 22.70
CA THR A 841 -13.71 12.77 23.65
C THR A 841 -13.25 13.07 25.08
N ALA A 842 -13.90 14.03 25.74
CA ALA A 842 -13.66 14.33 27.15
C ALA A 842 -14.20 13.21 28.07
N THR A 843 -13.73 13.16 29.33
CA THR A 843 -14.12 12.09 30.29
C THR A 843 -15.62 12.05 30.59
N ASN A 844 -16.34 13.15 30.37
CA ASN A 844 -17.79 13.24 30.52
C ASN A 844 -18.58 12.82 29.25
N GLY A 845 -17.89 12.38 28.19
CA GLY A 845 -18.47 11.99 26.91
C GLY A 845 -18.74 13.14 25.92
N SER A 846 -18.44 14.40 26.27
CA SER A 846 -18.57 15.51 25.31
C SER A 846 -17.38 15.60 24.36
N THR A 847 -17.62 16.03 23.13
CA THR A 847 -16.54 16.39 22.19
C THR A 847 -15.87 17.71 22.62
N VAL A 848 -14.54 17.72 22.59
CA VAL A 848 -13.70 18.91 22.79
C VAL A 848 -12.79 19.09 21.58
N GLU A 849 -12.46 20.34 21.26
CA GLU A 849 -11.76 20.72 20.04
C GLU A 849 -10.49 21.53 20.35
N ASP A 850 -9.45 21.34 19.54
CA ASP A 850 -8.26 22.17 19.33
C ASP A 850 -7.28 22.38 20.51
N LEU A 851 -7.76 22.38 21.77
CA LEU A 851 -6.94 22.45 22.98
C LEU A 851 -7.54 21.57 24.09
N ILE A 852 -6.76 20.58 24.54
CA ILE A 852 -7.18 19.65 25.59
C ILE A 852 -6.21 19.61 26.77
N PHE A 853 -6.75 19.26 27.92
CA PHE A 853 -6.03 19.12 29.18
C PHE A 853 -6.21 17.69 29.68
N ILE A 854 -5.10 16.95 29.79
CA ILE A 854 -5.04 15.61 30.35
C ILE A 854 -4.49 15.73 31.76
N ASN A 855 -5.38 15.73 32.75
CA ASN A 855 -5.03 15.88 34.14
C ASN A 855 -4.81 14.50 34.79
N ASN A 856 -3.57 14.25 35.20
CA ASN A 856 -3.09 13.04 35.87
C ASN A 856 -2.66 13.32 37.32
N THR A 857 -3.18 14.39 37.93
CA THR A 857 -2.85 14.78 39.31
C THR A 857 -3.45 13.80 40.34
N ASP A 858 -4.67 13.33 40.10
CA ASP A 858 -5.36 12.32 40.92
C ASP A 858 -5.11 10.90 40.41
N SER A 859 -5.61 9.88 41.13
CA SER A 859 -5.46 8.46 40.75
C SER A 859 -6.16 8.06 39.44
N SER A 860 -7.00 8.94 38.89
CA SER A 860 -7.73 8.72 37.63
C SER A 860 -7.50 9.87 36.68
N GLN A 861 -7.15 9.56 35.43
CA GLN A 861 -6.99 10.55 34.37
C GLN A 861 -8.32 11.25 34.06
N VAL A 862 -8.29 12.59 33.99
CA VAL A 862 -9.44 13.42 33.59
C VAL A 862 -9.06 14.25 32.37
N VAL A 863 -9.84 14.13 31.29
CA VAL A 863 -9.66 14.84 30.02
C VAL A 863 -10.72 15.92 29.92
N THR A 864 -10.29 17.17 29.76
CA THR A 864 -11.15 18.34 29.56
C THR A 864 -10.67 19.17 28.37
N GLY A 865 -11.48 20.12 27.91
CA GLY A 865 -11.13 21.03 26.83
C GLY A 865 -11.77 22.40 27.02
N LEU A 866 -11.64 23.25 26.01
CA LEU A 866 -12.15 24.62 26.03
C LEU A 866 -13.60 24.74 25.52
N SER A 867 -14.22 25.87 25.84
CA SER A 867 -15.53 26.27 25.30
C SER A 867 -15.55 27.76 24.99
N GLY A 868 -16.40 28.22 24.07
CA GLY A 868 -16.55 29.65 23.72
C GLY A 868 -15.60 30.17 22.63
N LEU A 869 -14.82 29.28 22.00
CA LEU A 869 -14.05 29.58 20.79
C LEU A 869 -14.83 29.18 19.53
N ASP A 870 -14.53 29.84 18.41
CA ASP A 870 -15.11 29.51 17.12
C ASP A 870 -14.55 28.16 16.63
N SER A 871 -15.38 27.38 15.95
CA SER A 871 -14.98 26.11 15.36
C SER A 871 -13.93 26.32 14.26
N GLY A 872 -12.89 25.47 14.25
CA GLY A 872 -11.75 25.62 13.34
C GLY A 872 -10.68 26.60 13.84
N SER A 873 -10.57 26.79 15.16
CA SER A 873 -9.44 27.45 15.77
C SER A 873 -8.19 26.56 15.65
N THR A 874 -7.00 27.14 15.56
CA THR A 874 -5.75 26.36 15.56
C THR A 874 -4.83 26.90 16.63
N PHE A 875 -4.43 26.04 17.58
CA PHE A 875 -3.40 26.37 18.56
C PHE A 875 -2.03 25.94 18.03
N ALA A 876 -1.07 26.87 18.04
CA ALA A 876 0.26 26.66 17.46
C ALA A 876 1.42 27.00 18.43
N ALA A 877 1.14 27.66 19.55
CA ALA A 877 2.15 28.03 20.53
C ALA A 877 1.56 28.08 21.93
N MET A 878 2.32 27.61 22.92
CA MET A 878 1.96 27.76 24.33
C MET A 878 3.15 27.95 25.25
N ASP A 879 2.93 28.68 26.34
CA ASP A 879 3.89 28.79 27.44
C ASP A 879 3.15 29.12 28.76
N VAL A 880 3.79 28.85 29.90
CA VAL A 880 3.17 28.99 31.22
C VAL A 880 3.96 29.95 32.11
N TYR A 881 3.26 30.94 32.66
CA TYR A 881 3.75 31.76 33.76
C TYR A 881 3.03 31.38 35.05
N GLN A 882 3.76 30.83 36.02
CA GLN A 882 3.21 30.29 37.28
C GLN A 882 2.13 29.22 37.05
N THR A 883 0.84 29.56 37.14
CA THR A 883 -0.30 28.67 36.82
C THR A 883 -1.07 29.15 35.58
N SER A 884 -0.69 30.29 35.01
CA SER A 884 -1.35 30.88 33.85
C SER A 884 -0.75 30.35 32.55
N LEU A 885 -1.49 29.48 31.86
CA LEU A 885 -1.22 29.08 30.49
C LEU A 885 -1.60 30.21 29.54
N PHE A 886 -0.67 30.58 28.67
CA PHE A 886 -0.91 31.38 27.49
C PHE A 886 -0.86 30.45 26.28
N ALA A 887 -1.97 30.34 25.56
CA ALA A 887 -2.07 29.50 24.37
C ALA A 887 -2.51 30.38 23.19
N GLY A 888 -1.79 30.30 22.08
CA GLY A 888 -2.00 31.14 20.92
C GLY A 888 -1.93 30.38 19.60
N GLY A 889 -2.47 31.01 18.57
CA GLY A 889 -2.48 30.50 17.21
C GLY A 889 -3.43 31.30 16.33
N ALA A 890 -4.07 30.64 15.36
CA ALA A 890 -5.12 31.22 14.55
C ALA A 890 -6.47 30.97 15.24
N ILE A 891 -6.74 31.72 16.32
CA ILE A 891 -7.92 31.52 17.16
C ILE A 891 -8.82 32.76 17.18
N SER A 892 -10.13 32.56 17.24
CA SER A 892 -11.13 33.59 17.45
C SER A 892 -12.28 33.07 18.31
N GLY A 893 -12.99 33.97 19.00
CA GLY A 893 -14.19 33.61 19.76
C GLY A 893 -14.57 34.63 20.83
N SER A 894 -15.40 34.20 21.77
CA SER A 894 -15.86 35.03 22.89
C SER A 894 -15.79 34.28 24.22
N VAL A 895 -14.99 34.82 25.14
CA VAL A 895 -14.79 34.26 26.48
C VAL A 895 -15.22 35.31 27.51
N ASN A 896 -16.05 34.92 28.49
CA ASN A 896 -16.55 35.79 29.55
C ASN A 896 -17.21 37.10 29.03
N GLY A 897 -17.78 37.08 27.83
CA GLY A 897 -18.45 38.23 27.19
C GLY A 897 -17.50 39.23 26.51
N GLY A 898 -16.21 38.95 26.43
CA GLY A 898 -15.22 39.70 25.64
C GLY A 898 -14.75 38.91 24.42
N ASN A 899 -14.38 39.60 23.34
CA ASN A 899 -13.79 38.96 22.17
C ASN A 899 -12.34 38.57 22.45
N VAL A 900 -11.97 37.34 22.10
CA VAL A 900 -10.59 36.85 22.11
C VAL A 900 -10.13 36.59 20.68
N GLY A 901 -8.84 36.78 20.43
CA GLY A 901 -8.26 36.65 19.10
C GLY A 901 -6.75 36.49 19.19
N GLY A 902 -6.22 35.45 18.54
CA GLY A 902 -4.79 35.12 18.49
C GLY A 902 -4.21 34.47 19.76
N VAL A 903 -4.64 34.87 20.96
CA VAL A 903 -4.16 34.31 22.24
C VAL A 903 -5.25 34.27 23.32
N ILE A 904 -5.24 33.23 24.14
CA ILE A 904 -6.07 33.09 25.35
C ILE A 904 -5.21 32.87 26.60
N ARG A 905 -5.78 33.20 27.76
CA ARG A 905 -5.18 32.94 29.07
C ARG A 905 -6.06 31.99 29.88
N TYR A 906 -5.49 30.88 30.33
CA TYR A 906 -6.18 29.87 31.10
C TYR A 906 -5.45 29.60 32.42
N ASP A 907 -6.16 29.47 33.53
CA ASP A 907 -5.57 29.19 34.84
C ASP A 907 -5.67 27.70 35.15
N LEU A 908 -4.51 27.02 35.11
CA LEU A 908 -4.39 25.58 35.29
C LEU A 908 -4.78 25.14 36.71
N ALA A 909 -4.62 26.01 37.72
CA ALA A 909 -4.94 25.68 39.10
C ALA A 909 -6.45 25.65 39.35
N THR A 910 -7.22 26.50 38.67
CA THR A 910 -8.69 26.56 38.79
C THR A 910 -9.42 25.77 37.73
N GLY A 911 -8.74 25.36 36.64
CA GLY A 911 -9.37 24.68 35.51
C GLY A 911 -10.39 25.58 34.81
N ALA A 912 -10.10 26.88 34.70
CA ALA A 912 -10.99 27.85 34.09
C ALA A 912 -10.22 28.95 33.34
N TYR A 913 -10.91 29.64 32.43
CA TYR A 913 -10.38 30.87 31.84
C TYR A 913 -10.04 31.89 32.92
N ALA A 914 -8.92 32.60 32.73
CA ALA A 914 -8.58 33.72 33.59
C ALA A 914 -9.68 34.80 33.55
N ASN A 915 -9.96 35.42 34.70
CA ASN A 915 -10.98 36.48 34.84
C ASN A 915 -10.76 37.66 33.87
N THR A 916 -9.51 37.90 33.49
CA THR A 916 -9.13 38.93 32.52
C THR A 916 -8.37 38.26 31.39
N GLN A 917 -8.97 38.26 30.20
CA GLN A 917 -8.34 37.80 28.97
C GLN A 917 -7.44 38.90 28.38
N PRO A 918 -6.34 38.53 27.70
CA PRO A 918 -5.61 39.47 26.85
C PRO A 918 -6.56 40.09 25.82
N ALA A 919 -6.41 41.38 25.54
CA ALA A 919 -7.19 42.00 24.46
C ALA A 919 -6.82 41.34 23.12
N ALA A 920 -7.81 41.05 22.28
CA ALA A 920 -7.64 40.34 21.02
C ALA A 920 -6.58 41.00 20.11
N LEU A 921 -5.74 40.17 19.50
CA LEU A 921 -4.82 40.60 18.44
C LEU A 921 -5.61 40.92 17.16
N ASP A 922 -5.18 41.93 16.41
CA ASP A 922 -5.87 42.44 15.21
C ASP A 922 -4.93 42.57 14.01
N GLY A 923 -5.49 42.44 12.81
CA GLY A 923 -4.81 42.43 11.52
C GLY A 923 -5.55 41.59 10.48
N ASP A 924 -5.09 41.65 9.22
CA ASP A 924 -5.73 40.92 8.11
C ASP A 924 -5.78 39.41 8.39
N ASN A 925 -4.65 38.88 8.86
CA ASN A 925 -4.35 37.46 9.02
C ASN A 925 -3.58 37.22 10.34
N VAL A 926 -4.33 37.18 11.45
CA VAL A 926 -3.78 37.01 12.80
C VAL A 926 -3.41 35.56 13.06
N ILE A 927 -2.14 35.30 13.35
CA ILE A 927 -1.65 34.01 13.86
C ILE A 927 -0.50 34.25 14.84
N VAL A 928 -0.50 33.53 15.95
CA VAL A 928 0.61 33.47 16.91
C VAL A 928 1.38 32.18 16.67
N ASN A 929 2.67 32.28 16.34
CA ASN A 929 3.52 31.11 16.07
C ASN A 929 4.46 30.77 17.23
N SER A 930 4.67 31.71 18.15
CA SER A 930 5.57 31.49 19.28
C SER A 930 5.15 32.35 20.47
N ILE A 931 5.19 31.76 21.66
CA ILE A 931 4.99 32.41 22.96
C ILE A 931 6.21 32.07 23.81
N ALA A 932 6.77 33.06 24.49
CA ALA A 932 7.94 32.87 25.35
C ALA A 932 7.86 33.76 26.60
N VAL A 933 7.79 33.14 27.77
CA VAL A 933 7.86 33.82 29.06
C VAL A 933 9.30 34.26 29.32
N GLN A 934 9.48 35.54 29.66
CA GLN A 934 10.80 36.06 29.98
C GLN A 934 11.29 35.46 31.31
N PRO A 935 12.52 34.92 31.38
CA PRO A 935 13.06 34.37 32.62
C PRO A 935 13.05 35.40 33.75
N ASN A 936 12.68 34.95 34.96
CA ASN A 936 12.64 35.77 36.18
C ASN A 936 11.74 37.03 36.08
N SER A 937 10.72 37.01 35.22
CA SER A 937 9.83 38.14 34.95
C SER A 937 8.38 37.68 34.78
N ALA A 938 7.43 38.62 34.91
CA ALA A 938 6.00 38.42 34.62
C ALA A 938 5.63 38.71 33.15
N PHE A 939 6.63 38.99 32.31
CA PHE A 939 6.42 39.40 30.92
C PHE A 939 6.38 38.20 29.98
N VAL A 940 5.26 38.05 29.27
CA VAL A 940 5.03 36.97 28.29
C VAL A 940 5.08 37.56 26.89
N TYR A 941 6.09 37.17 26.10
CA TYR A 941 6.27 37.65 24.74
C TYR A 941 5.47 36.79 23.78
N VAL A 942 4.76 37.43 22.84
CA VAL A 942 3.88 36.80 21.86
C VAL A 942 4.31 37.28 20.47
N GLY A 943 4.77 36.33 19.65
CA GLY A 943 5.32 36.58 18.32
C GLY A 943 4.52 35.87 17.22
N GLY A 944 4.32 36.55 16.10
CA GLY A 944 3.60 35.96 14.96
C GLY A 944 3.32 36.97 13.85
N SER A 945 2.16 36.81 13.19
CA SER A 945 1.63 37.73 12.19
C SER A 945 0.40 38.44 12.76
N PHE A 946 0.55 39.70 13.13
CA PHE A 946 -0.53 40.59 13.57
C PHE A 946 -0.03 42.04 13.55
N SER A 947 -0.95 43.00 13.65
CA SER A 947 -0.67 44.44 13.53
C SER A 947 -0.97 45.26 14.78
N ALA A 948 -1.86 44.78 15.65
CA ALA A 948 -2.23 45.45 16.89
C ALA A 948 -2.66 44.43 17.97
N ALA A 949 -2.66 44.88 19.23
CA ALA A 949 -3.21 44.16 20.37
C ALA A 949 -4.28 45.03 21.04
N GLY A 950 -5.56 44.75 20.75
CA GLY A 950 -6.66 45.65 21.06
C GLY A 950 -6.48 47.02 20.41
N SER A 951 -6.42 48.09 21.21
CA SER A 951 -6.16 49.45 20.73
C SER A 951 -4.67 49.82 20.68
N LEU A 952 -3.77 48.94 21.11
CA LEU A 952 -2.33 49.18 21.12
C LEU A 952 -1.72 48.83 19.75
N PRO A 953 -1.10 49.79 19.03
CA PRO A 953 -0.32 49.49 17.84
C PRO A 953 0.91 48.68 18.22
N CYS A 954 0.90 47.40 17.87
CA CYS A 954 1.92 46.44 18.25
C CYS A 954 1.91 45.32 17.21
N ALA A 955 2.85 45.39 16.27
CA ALA A 955 2.94 44.49 15.13
C ALA A 955 4.05 43.47 15.36
N THR A 956 3.83 42.24 14.89
CA THR A 956 4.80 41.13 14.85
C THR A 956 5.22 40.59 16.24
N LEU A 957 5.57 41.43 17.22
CA LEU A 957 5.98 41.06 18.58
C LEU A 957 5.36 42.00 19.62
N CYS A 958 4.62 41.44 20.57
CA CYS A 958 4.12 42.14 21.76
C CYS A 958 4.55 41.41 23.02
N TYR A 959 4.52 42.09 24.18
CA TYR A 959 4.59 41.38 25.46
C TYR A 959 3.42 41.76 26.36
N TYR A 960 2.91 40.77 27.07
CA TYR A 960 1.84 40.89 28.05
C TYR A 960 2.45 40.84 29.44
N ASP A 961 2.16 41.84 30.27
CA ASP A 961 2.49 41.80 31.69
C ASP A 961 1.39 41.02 32.43
N ALA A 962 1.71 39.80 32.86
CA ALA A 962 0.76 38.89 33.49
C ALA A 962 0.28 39.36 34.87
N ASP A 963 1.07 40.20 35.56
CA ASP A 963 0.73 40.73 36.88
C ASP A 963 -0.21 41.94 36.77
N THR A 964 0.05 42.84 35.81
CA THR A 964 -0.80 44.04 35.58
C THR A 964 -1.92 43.82 34.56
N SER A 965 -1.90 42.69 33.85
CA SER A 965 -2.84 42.32 32.80
C SER A 965 -2.89 43.29 31.62
N GLN A 966 -1.73 43.79 31.18
CA GLN A 966 -1.62 44.81 30.13
C GLN A 966 -0.67 44.41 29.00
N TRP A 967 -1.09 44.71 27.77
CA TRP A 967 -0.23 44.66 26.58
C TRP A 967 0.75 45.83 26.54
N ASN A 968 1.97 45.54 26.10
CA ASN A 968 3.01 46.53 25.89
C ASN A 968 3.75 46.26 24.57
N THR A 969 4.25 47.32 23.96
CA THR A 969 5.10 47.25 22.76
C THR A 969 6.56 47.16 23.22
N PRO A 970 7.33 46.11 22.84
CA PRO A 970 8.71 45.95 23.26
C PRO A 970 9.60 47.08 22.75
N ALA A 971 9.61 47.29 21.43
CA ALA A 971 10.33 48.34 20.72
C ALA A 971 9.74 48.52 19.31
N SER A 972 10.12 49.60 18.61
CA SER A 972 9.75 49.82 17.20
C SER A 972 10.82 49.32 16.23
N GLY A 973 10.43 49.10 14.97
CA GLY A 973 11.37 48.82 13.88
C GLY A 973 11.51 47.35 13.47
N LEU A 974 10.77 46.43 14.11
CA LEU A 974 10.61 45.05 13.67
C LEU A 974 9.27 44.87 12.95
N THR A 975 9.30 44.30 11.75
CA THR A 975 8.09 43.88 11.01
C THR A 975 8.32 42.51 10.38
N GLY A 976 7.26 41.86 9.91
CA GLY A 976 7.32 40.55 9.28
C GLY A 976 6.58 39.49 10.09
N ILE A 977 6.99 38.24 9.96
CA ILE A 977 6.37 37.08 10.62
C ILE A 977 7.44 36.39 11.46
N ILE A 978 7.21 36.31 12.78
CA ILE A 978 8.02 35.50 13.69
C ILE A 978 7.53 34.05 13.61
N THR A 979 8.45 33.11 13.49
CA THR A 979 8.19 31.66 13.50
C THR A 979 8.68 31.01 14.79
N SER A 980 9.76 31.51 15.39
CA SER A 980 10.34 30.96 16.62
C SER A 980 11.01 32.05 17.46
N MET A 981 10.94 31.89 18.78
CA MET A 981 11.60 32.76 19.75
C MET A 981 12.28 31.92 20.84
N VAL A 982 13.50 32.29 21.22
CA VAL A 982 14.27 31.59 22.26
C VAL A 982 15.00 32.60 23.14
N TRP A 983 14.81 32.52 24.46
CA TRP A 983 15.59 33.33 25.41
C TRP A 983 16.99 32.75 25.56
N SER A 984 18.00 33.56 25.23
CA SER A 984 19.43 33.22 25.42
C SER A 984 19.97 33.65 26.78
N SER A 985 19.29 34.58 27.45
CA SER A 985 19.52 35.01 28.82
C SER A 985 18.28 35.72 29.37
N ASP A 986 18.27 36.12 30.64
CA ASP A 986 17.19 36.91 31.25
C ASP A 986 16.79 38.19 30.48
N ASN A 987 17.66 38.71 29.59
CA ASN A 987 17.41 39.97 28.90
C ASN A 987 17.61 39.91 27.38
N GLN A 988 17.99 38.76 26.82
CA GLN A 988 18.27 38.66 25.39
C GLN A 988 17.42 37.57 24.73
N LEU A 989 16.51 38.01 23.86
CA LEU A 989 15.61 37.16 23.09
C LEU A 989 16.14 37.01 21.67
N ILE A 990 16.27 35.78 21.21
CA ILE A 990 16.58 35.44 19.83
C ILE A 990 15.27 35.23 19.09
N ILE A 991 15.14 35.83 17.90
CA ILE A 991 13.91 35.83 17.11
C ILE A 991 14.27 35.33 15.71
N ALA A 992 13.50 34.37 15.18
CA ALA A 992 13.65 33.84 13.84
C ALA A 992 12.35 33.94 13.04
N GLY A 993 12.47 34.04 11.71
CA GLY A 993 11.34 34.05 10.80
C GLY A 993 11.61 34.79 9.50
N ASN A 994 10.56 35.37 8.92
CA ASN A 994 10.68 36.29 7.80
C ASN A 994 10.58 37.72 8.35
N LEU A 995 11.72 38.31 8.67
CA LEU A 995 11.80 39.54 9.46
C LEU A 995 12.32 40.71 8.62
N THR A 996 12.01 41.91 9.06
CA THR A 996 12.59 43.15 8.53
C THR A 996 12.91 44.07 9.69
N ILE A 997 14.16 44.53 9.75
CA ILE A 997 14.64 45.48 10.76
C ILE A 997 15.16 46.72 10.05
N GLY A 998 14.59 47.89 10.36
CA GLY A 998 15.05 49.16 9.77
C GLY A 998 14.97 49.22 8.23
N GLY A 999 14.14 48.38 7.61
CA GLY A 999 13.98 48.27 6.15
C GLY A 999 14.83 47.19 5.48
N ASN A 1000 15.74 46.53 6.21
CA ASN A 1000 16.52 45.40 5.71
C ASN A 1000 15.82 44.08 6.05
N SER A 1001 15.72 43.18 5.08
CA SER A 1001 15.23 41.82 5.31
C SER A 1001 16.29 40.99 6.04
N THR A 1002 15.87 40.26 7.07
CA THR A 1002 16.71 39.32 7.81
C THR A 1002 15.90 38.08 8.19
N THR A 1003 16.57 36.96 8.40
CA THR A 1003 15.96 35.69 8.83
C THR A 1003 15.99 35.52 10.35
N MET A 1004 16.87 36.28 11.03
CA MET A 1004 17.15 36.15 12.46
C MET A 1004 17.55 37.50 13.07
N ALA A 1005 17.16 37.71 14.32
CA ALA A 1005 17.39 38.93 15.07
C ALA A 1005 17.60 38.68 16.56
N THR A 1006 18.22 39.64 17.25
CA THR A 1006 18.26 39.70 18.71
C THR A 1006 17.46 40.89 19.21
N TYR A 1007 16.71 40.70 20.28
CA TYR A 1007 16.06 41.75 21.06
C TYR A 1007 16.67 41.82 22.47
N ASP A 1008 17.13 43.00 22.86
CA ASP A 1008 17.60 43.29 24.22
C ASP A 1008 16.46 43.93 25.02
N ALA A 1009 15.95 43.23 26.03
CA ALA A 1009 14.82 43.65 26.85
C ALA A 1009 15.15 44.84 27.77
N LYS A 1010 16.42 45.07 28.11
CA LYS A 1010 16.85 46.24 28.91
C LYS A 1010 17.00 47.48 28.07
N GLN A 1011 17.57 47.34 26.88
CA GLN A 1011 17.78 48.45 25.95
C GLN A 1011 16.53 48.75 25.11
N GLN A 1012 15.61 47.78 24.99
CA GLN A 1012 14.44 47.84 24.13
C GLN A 1012 14.84 48.12 22.67
N THR A 1013 15.78 47.33 22.15
CA THR A 1013 16.31 47.49 20.79
C THR A 1013 16.40 46.16 20.05
N TYR A 1014 16.07 46.17 18.76
CA TYR A 1014 16.32 45.07 17.84
C TYR A 1014 17.64 45.25 17.10
N GLN A 1015 18.35 44.15 16.88
CA GLN A 1015 19.53 44.08 16.01
C GLN A 1015 19.43 42.85 15.12
N GLU A 1016 19.87 42.97 13.87
CA GLU A 1016 20.03 41.81 13.00
C GLU A 1016 21.04 40.84 13.61
N TYR A 1017 20.74 39.54 13.56
CA TYR A 1017 21.69 38.54 14.03
C TYR A 1017 22.85 38.43 13.03
N THR A 1018 24.08 38.32 13.53
CA THR A 1018 25.27 38.29 12.67
C THR A 1018 25.22 37.06 11.76
N GLY A 1019 25.50 37.24 10.47
CA GLY A 1019 25.47 36.15 9.48
C GLY A 1019 24.09 35.69 9.04
N ALA A 1020 22.98 36.27 9.55
CA ALA A 1020 21.61 35.87 9.18
C ALA A 1020 21.31 35.92 7.67
N SER A 1021 21.98 36.81 6.93
CA SER A 1021 21.88 36.93 5.47
C SER A 1021 22.53 35.77 4.70
N GLY A 1022 23.26 34.88 5.37
CA GLY A 1022 23.88 33.70 4.77
C GLY A 1022 22.91 32.55 4.50
N LEU A 1023 21.69 32.60 5.03
CA LEU A 1023 20.67 31.57 4.81
C LEU A 1023 19.90 31.81 3.49
N PRO A 1024 19.52 30.75 2.76
CA PRO A 1024 18.89 30.86 1.44
C PRO A 1024 17.39 31.22 1.48
N GLY A 1025 16.78 31.30 2.67
CA GLY A 1025 15.38 31.69 2.86
C GLY A 1025 15.01 31.84 4.34
N PRO A 1026 13.75 32.20 4.66
CA PRO A 1026 13.26 32.33 6.03
C PRO A 1026 13.41 31.04 6.85
N ILE A 1027 13.56 31.18 8.16
CA ILE A 1027 13.66 30.05 9.10
C ILE A 1027 12.25 29.61 9.49
N SER A 1028 11.94 28.32 9.33
CA SER A 1028 10.69 27.70 9.77
C SER A 1028 10.84 26.91 11.07
N ALA A 1029 12.01 26.33 11.32
CA ALA A 1029 12.34 25.62 12.55
C ALA A 1029 13.74 25.98 13.03
N MET A 1030 13.90 26.17 14.35
CA MET A 1030 15.17 26.55 14.97
C MET A 1030 15.31 25.89 16.34
N THR A 1031 16.52 25.46 16.67
CA THR A 1031 16.85 24.99 18.03
C THR A 1031 18.28 25.38 18.41
N PRO A 1032 18.56 25.73 19.68
CA PRO A 1032 19.92 25.93 20.16
C PRO A 1032 20.78 24.67 19.97
N ALA A 1033 22.05 24.86 19.61
CA ALA A 1033 23.01 23.77 19.44
C ALA A 1033 24.03 23.68 20.59
N ASN A 1034 23.95 24.58 21.59
CA ASN A 1034 24.68 24.47 22.85
C ASN A 1034 24.02 25.31 23.96
N SER A 1035 24.42 25.06 25.21
CA SER A 1035 23.92 25.77 26.40
C SER A 1035 24.30 27.25 26.47
N ASP A 1036 25.32 27.69 25.72
CA ASP A 1036 25.73 29.10 25.66
C ASP A 1036 24.88 29.94 24.68
N TYR A 1037 23.94 29.31 23.95
CA TYR A 1037 23.08 29.97 22.95
C TYR A 1037 23.88 30.79 21.92
N ASN A 1038 25.07 30.30 21.54
CA ASN A 1038 25.93 30.92 20.52
C ASN A 1038 26.10 30.04 19.27
N GLN A 1039 25.48 28.87 19.25
CA GLN A 1039 25.34 27.99 18.09
C GLN A 1039 23.88 27.60 17.95
N PHE A 1040 23.41 27.48 16.70
CA PHE A 1040 22.01 27.19 16.39
C PHE A 1040 21.91 26.23 15.22
N TRP A 1041 20.90 25.38 15.24
CA TRP A 1041 20.40 24.69 14.06
C TRP A 1041 19.19 25.44 13.53
N ALA A 1042 19.14 25.63 12.21
CA ALA A 1042 18.01 26.25 11.54
C ALA A 1042 17.65 25.49 10.26
N ALA A 1043 16.36 25.42 9.98
CA ALA A 1043 15.82 24.85 8.75
C ALA A 1043 14.75 25.75 8.16
N GLY A 1044 14.51 25.60 6.85
CA GLY A 1044 13.48 26.33 6.14
C GLY A 1044 13.45 26.01 4.65
N THR A 1045 12.72 26.84 3.91
CA THR A 1045 12.59 26.71 2.46
C THR A 1045 13.37 27.82 1.76
N ALA A 1046 14.22 27.45 0.82
CA ALA A 1046 15.03 28.39 0.05
C ALA A 1046 14.14 29.23 -0.88
N SER A 1047 14.32 30.55 -0.87
CA SER A 1047 13.43 31.48 -1.58
C SER A 1047 13.62 31.50 -3.10
N ASN A 1048 14.72 30.91 -3.61
CA ASN A 1048 15.09 30.93 -5.02
C ASN A 1048 14.54 29.72 -5.82
N ASN A 1049 14.46 28.53 -5.21
CA ASN A 1049 14.09 27.29 -5.89
C ASN A 1049 13.06 26.44 -5.13
N GLY A 1050 12.66 26.84 -3.92
CA GLY A 1050 11.70 26.08 -3.11
C GLY A 1050 12.25 24.83 -2.42
N SER A 1051 13.56 24.56 -2.53
CA SER A 1051 14.19 23.41 -1.85
C SER A 1051 14.29 23.61 -0.34
N THR A 1052 14.23 22.51 0.41
CA THR A 1052 14.43 22.53 1.86
C THR A 1052 15.92 22.60 2.22
N TYR A 1053 16.25 23.44 3.20
CA TYR A 1053 17.61 23.58 3.71
C TYR A 1053 17.68 23.27 5.22
N LEU A 1054 18.81 22.73 5.65
CA LEU A 1054 19.23 22.59 7.04
C LEU A 1054 20.62 23.20 7.18
N ALA A 1055 20.85 24.02 8.21
CA ALA A 1055 22.13 24.67 8.44
C ALA A 1055 22.47 24.79 9.93
N LYS A 1056 23.77 24.75 10.23
CA LYS A 1056 24.32 25.02 11.57
C LYS A 1056 25.05 26.35 11.61
N TYR A 1057 24.73 27.17 12.60
CA TYR A 1057 25.46 28.39 12.91
C TYR A 1057 26.59 28.14 13.91
N LYS A 1058 27.80 28.59 13.60
CA LYS A 1058 28.96 28.58 14.52
C LYS A 1058 29.99 29.60 14.04
N ASN A 1059 30.57 30.37 14.98
CA ASN A 1059 31.62 31.37 14.70
C ASN A 1059 31.22 32.39 13.61
N ASP A 1060 30.00 32.93 13.69
CA ASP A 1060 29.47 33.93 12.75
C ASP A 1060 29.25 33.45 11.30
N GLU A 1061 29.33 32.14 11.06
CA GLU A 1061 29.08 31.51 9.77
C GLU A 1061 28.00 30.43 9.84
N TRP A 1062 27.21 30.31 8.78
CA TRP A 1062 26.27 29.21 8.57
C TRP A 1062 26.90 28.14 7.68
N THR A 1063 26.86 26.90 8.13
CA THR A 1063 27.27 25.71 7.36
C THR A 1063 26.02 24.94 6.94
N SER A 1064 25.74 24.88 5.63
CA SER A 1064 24.65 24.06 5.09
C SER A 1064 24.96 22.57 5.21
N VAL A 1065 23.91 21.78 5.44
CA VAL A 1065 23.96 20.32 5.49
C VAL A 1065 23.11 19.76 4.35
N SER A 1066 23.69 18.87 3.56
CA SER A 1066 23.05 18.20 2.42
C SER A 1066 22.69 16.76 2.76
N GLY A 1067 21.75 16.17 2.02
CA GLY A 1067 21.40 14.74 2.11
C GLY A 1067 19.90 14.46 2.28
N LEU A 1068 19.09 15.50 2.50
CA LEU A 1068 17.64 15.42 2.42
C LEU A 1068 17.17 15.67 0.98
N GLY A 1069 16.09 14.99 0.56
CA GLY A 1069 15.47 15.22 -0.75
C GLY A 1069 14.72 16.54 -0.85
N ASP A 1070 14.57 17.04 -2.08
CA ASP A 1070 13.97 18.35 -2.38
C ASP A 1070 12.52 18.50 -1.86
N ASN A 1071 11.76 17.39 -1.78
CA ASN A 1071 10.37 17.36 -1.31
C ASN A 1071 10.23 17.31 0.23
N SER A 1072 11.32 17.32 0.99
CA SER A 1072 11.26 17.27 2.46
C SER A 1072 10.63 18.54 3.03
N LEU A 1073 9.85 18.44 4.09
CA LEU A 1073 9.33 19.56 4.89
C LEU A 1073 9.72 19.38 6.35
N ILE A 1074 10.62 20.24 6.85
CA ILE A 1074 11.04 20.24 8.26
C ILE A 1074 10.12 21.13 9.10
N ARG A 1075 9.52 20.54 10.13
CA ARG A 1075 8.62 21.21 11.08
C ARG A 1075 9.26 21.45 12.45
N GLY A 1076 10.14 20.56 12.89
CA GLY A 1076 10.80 20.68 14.19
C GLY A 1076 12.25 20.20 14.16
N LEU A 1077 13.05 20.77 15.07
CA LEU A 1077 14.45 20.44 15.30
C LEU A 1077 14.70 20.32 16.80
N GLN A 1078 15.35 19.24 17.22
CA GLN A 1078 15.67 19.01 18.61
C GLN A 1078 17.02 18.32 18.75
N VAL A 1079 17.95 18.90 19.52
CA VAL A 1079 19.19 18.20 19.88
C VAL A 1079 18.89 17.30 21.09
N ILE A 1080 19.35 16.05 21.04
CA ILE A 1080 19.13 15.02 22.06
C ILE A 1080 20.48 14.38 22.39
N GLY A 1081 20.79 14.20 23.67
CA GLY A 1081 21.99 13.47 24.08
C GLY A 1081 21.89 11.97 23.73
N VAL A 1082 23.03 11.30 23.60
CA VAL A 1082 23.07 9.85 23.41
C VAL A 1082 23.76 9.12 24.56
N THR A 1083 23.29 7.91 24.88
CA THR A 1083 23.86 7.02 25.90
C THR A 1083 25.17 6.36 25.44
N SER A 1084 25.43 6.35 24.13
CA SER A 1084 26.67 5.85 23.53
C SER A 1084 27.13 6.80 22.43
N ASN A 1085 28.41 7.16 22.46
CA ASN A 1085 28.98 8.07 21.49
C ASN A 1085 28.96 7.50 20.05
N HIS A 1086 28.67 8.35 19.07
CA HIS A 1086 28.83 8.06 17.65
C HIS A 1086 30.18 8.59 17.12
N ASP A 1087 30.47 8.35 15.83
CA ASP A 1087 31.70 8.81 15.18
C ASP A 1087 31.83 10.34 15.20
N SER A 1088 33.07 10.85 15.30
CA SER A 1088 33.32 12.29 15.37
C SER A 1088 32.89 13.04 14.10
N SER A 1089 32.13 14.12 14.26
CA SER A 1089 31.77 15.05 13.19
C SER A 1089 32.19 16.48 13.52
N ALA A 1090 32.46 17.30 12.50
CA ALA A 1090 32.65 18.73 12.65
C ALA A 1090 31.33 19.47 12.96
N LEU A 1091 30.20 18.87 12.59
CA LEU A 1091 28.87 19.47 12.71
C LEU A 1091 28.22 19.18 14.06
N LEU A 1092 28.54 18.06 14.73
CA LEU A 1092 27.83 17.63 15.92
C LEU A 1092 28.78 16.91 16.91
N PRO A 1093 28.71 17.21 18.22
CA PRO A 1093 29.47 16.48 19.25
C PRO A 1093 29.17 14.98 19.22
N THR A 1094 30.10 14.14 19.69
CA THR A 1094 29.93 12.67 19.61
C THR A 1094 28.84 12.11 20.51
N ASP A 1095 28.42 12.87 21.50
CA ASP A 1095 27.46 12.53 22.56
C ASP A 1095 26.07 13.16 22.36
N GLU A 1096 25.81 13.70 21.17
CA GLU A 1096 24.53 14.32 20.81
C GLU A 1096 24.03 13.78 19.47
N VAL A 1097 22.75 13.94 19.16
CA VAL A 1097 22.19 13.78 17.80
C VAL A 1097 21.16 14.87 17.56
N LEU A 1098 20.91 15.22 16.30
CA LEU A 1098 19.83 16.12 15.92
C LEU A 1098 18.62 15.30 15.45
N LEU A 1099 17.53 15.36 16.20
CA LEU A 1099 16.22 14.87 15.78
C LEU A 1099 15.56 15.93 14.89
N ILE A 1100 15.15 15.50 13.70
CA ILE A 1100 14.48 16.31 12.68
C ILE A 1100 13.08 15.72 12.50
N THR A 1101 12.04 16.53 12.68
CA THR A 1101 10.64 16.10 12.53
C THR A 1101 9.96 16.82 11.37
N GLY A 1102 9.04 16.13 10.71
CA GLY A 1102 8.25 16.69 9.62
C GLY A 1102 7.73 15.63 8.67
N SER A 1103 7.84 15.90 7.37
CA SER A 1103 7.72 14.90 6.30
C SER A 1103 9.05 14.89 5.55
N ILE A 1104 9.91 13.93 5.84
CA ILE A 1104 11.32 13.96 5.46
C ILE A 1104 11.60 12.88 4.42
N HIS A 1105 12.15 13.27 3.26
CA HIS A 1105 12.59 12.31 2.25
C HIS A 1105 14.08 12.04 2.41
N VAL A 1106 14.44 10.79 2.70
CA VAL A 1106 15.83 10.32 2.78
C VAL A 1106 16.11 9.45 1.54
N PRO A 1107 16.88 9.92 0.55
CA PRO A 1107 16.96 9.28 -0.78
C PRO A 1107 17.36 7.79 -0.81
N ALA A 1108 18.05 7.28 0.23
CA ALA A 1108 18.47 5.89 0.30
C ALA A 1108 17.50 4.97 1.08
N THR A 1109 16.61 5.54 1.89
CA THR A 1109 15.77 4.77 2.83
C THR A 1109 14.27 5.06 2.67
N GLY A 1110 13.89 6.06 1.88
CA GLY A 1110 12.50 6.46 1.67
C GLY A 1110 12.06 7.61 2.58
N ASN A 1111 10.74 7.78 2.70
CA ASN A 1111 10.12 8.81 3.53
C ASN A 1111 10.11 8.41 5.02
N ALA A 1112 10.25 9.41 5.90
CA ALA A 1112 10.12 9.25 7.35
C ALA A 1112 9.53 10.53 8.00
N SER A 1113 8.79 10.35 9.08
CA SER A 1113 8.19 11.45 9.85
C SER A 1113 9.13 12.04 10.90
N ALA A 1114 10.10 11.25 11.37
CA ALA A 1114 11.24 11.73 12.14
C ALA A 1114 12.55 11.03 11.76
N VAL A 1115 13.64 11.80 11.73
CA VAL A 1115 14.98 11.35 11.31
C VAL A 1115 16.03 11.83 12.31
N LEU A 1116 16.97 10.94 12.65
CA LEU A 1116 18.12 11.27 13.49
C LEU A 1116 19.34 11.59 12.61
N PHE A 1117 20.03 12.68 12.93
CA PHE A 1117 21.25 13.11 12.26
C PHE A 1117 22.42 13.14 13.25
N ASN A 1118 23.45 12.33 12.99
CA ASN A 1118 24.65 12.22 13.82
C ASN A 1118 25.81 13.13 13.36
N GLY A 1119 25.55 14.07 12.45
CA GLY A 1119 26.58 14.92 11.86
C GLY A 1119 27.17 14.40 10.55
N THR A 1120 26.84 13.18 10.11
CA THR A 1120 27.31 12.62 8.82
C THR A 1120 26.22 11.88 8.05
N SER A 1121 25.31 11.19 8.73
CA SER A 1121 24.26 10.37 8.13
C SER A 1121 22.90 10.67 8.74
N TYR A 1122 21.86 10.49 7.92
CA TYR A 1122 20.46 10.54 8.31
C TYR A 1122 19.95 9.11 8.51
N VAL A 1123 19.32 8.85 9.64
CA VAL A 1123 18.73 7.54 9.96
C VAL A 1123 17.25 7.75 10.30
N PRO A 1124 16.31 7.13 9.57
CA PRO A 1124 14.90 7.15 9.95
C PRO A 1124 14.70 6.67 11.39
N PHE A 1125 13.75 7.28 12.10
CA PHE A 1125 13.49 6.97 13.50
C PHE A 1125 12.01 6.70 13.77
N ILE A 1126 11.11 7.54 13.23
CA ILE A 1126 9.67 7.36 13.42
C ILE A 1126 8.96 7.43 12.06
N LEU A 1127 8.04 6.50 11.88
CA LEU A 1127 7.17 6.39 10.71
C LEU A 1127 5.71 6.69 11.13
N THR A 1128 4.97 7.44 10.31
CA THR A 1128 3.56 7.74 10.57
C THR A 1128 2.70 7.65 9.31
N SER A 1129 1.42 7.30 9.47
CA SER A 1129 0.45 7.25 8.37
C SER A 1129 -0.89 7.85 8.76
N ARG A 1130 -1.64 8.34 7.75
CA ARG A 1130 -3.01 8.86 7.90
C ARG A 1130 -4.09 7.85 7.51
N GLN A 1131 -5.34 8.20 7.75
CA GLN A 1131 -6.52 7.34 7.54
C GLN A 1131 -6.70 6.96 6.06
N ASP A 1132 -6.35 7.85 5.15
CA ASP A 1132 -6.39 7.65 3.70
C ASP A 1132 -5.20 6.85 3.14
N GLY A 1133 -4.30 6.37 4.02
CA GLY A 1133 -3.08 5.66 3.63
C GLY A 1133 -1.94 6.58 3.19
N SER A 1134 -2.14 7.90 3.17
CA SER A 1134 -1.08 8.86 2.88
C SER A 1134 -0.09 8.97 4.06
N GLN A 1135 1.09 9.51 3.75
CA GLN A 1135 2.14 9.77 4.73
C GLN A 1135 1.65 10.76 5.81
N GLY A 1136 1.87 10.42 7.09
CA GLY A 1136 1.65 11.36 8.19
C GLY A 1136 2.77 12.38 8.32
N SER A 1137 2.73 13.21 9.36
CA SER A 1137 3.86 14.11 9.67
C SER A 1137 3.95 14.43 11.14
N ILE A 1138 5.17 14.56 11.67
CA ILE A 1138 5.39 15.01 13.05
C ILE A 1138 5.66 16.50 13.08
N SER A 1139 4.87 17.24 13.85
CA SER A 1139 5.00 18.69 13.98
C SER A 1139 6.05 19.05 15.04
N SER A 1140 5.97 18.44 16.23
CA SER A 1140 6.82 18.81 17.36
C SER A 1140 7.14 17.64 18.30
N ILE A 1141 8.22 17.83 19.04
CA ILE A 1141 8.58 17.07 20.24
C ILE A 1141 8.58 18.07 21.40
N PHE A 1142 7.94 17.71 22.51
CA PHE A 1142 7.90 18.56 23.71
C PHE A 1142 8.27 17.74 24.94
N VAL A 1143 8.95 18.40 25.87
CA VAL A 1143 9.59 17.78 27.03
C VAL A 1143 9.23 18.49 28.33
N SER A 1144 9.20 17.77 29.45
CA SER A 1144 8.85 18.39 30.75
C SER A 1144 9.98 19.21 31.36
N ARG A 1145 11.24 18.98 30.97
CA ARG A 1145 12.40 19.75 31.46
C ARG A 1145 13.05 20.57 30.35
N GLN A 1146 12.36 21.62 29.91
CA GLN A 1146 12.84 22.51 28.83
C GLN A 1146 14.21 23.17 29.13
N GLY A 1147 14.59 23.34 30.39
CA GLY A 1147 15.89 23.92 30.79
C GLY A 1147 17.08 22.94 30.77
N GLU A 1148 16.84 21.64 30.69
CA GLU A 1148 17.86 20.57 30.67
C GLU A 1148 18.13 20.04 29.25
N LEU A 1149 17.48 20.64 28.25
CA LEU A 1149 17.50 20.25 26.84
C LEU A 1149 18.92 20.12 26.25
N MET A 1150 19.90 20.80 26.86
CA MET A 1150 21.28 20.95 26.39
C MET A 1150 22.30 20.91 27.54
N SER A 1151 21.98 20.29 28.68
CA SER A 1151 22.94 20.13 29.79
C SER A 1151 23.94 19.01 29.50
N GLY A 1152 24.66 19.12 28.37
CA GLY A 1152 25.90 18.39 28.13
C GLY A 1152 26.78 18.56 29.36
N GLY A 1153 27.03 17.45 30.04
CA GLY A 1153 27.37 17.39 31.46
C GLY A 1153 28.18 18.58 31.93
N SER A 1154 27.52 19.51 32.66
CA SER A 1154 28.27 20.45 33.47
C SER A 1154 29.12 19.57 34.36
N GLY A 1155 30.43 19.61 34.15
CA GLY A 1155 31.37 18.80 34.90
C GLY A 1155 31.30 19.22 36.35
N HIS A 1156 30.33 18.69 37.10
CA HIS A 1156 30.34 18.76 38.53
C HIS A 1156 31.64 18.06 38.93
N LEU A 1157 32.56 18.84 39.50
CA LEU A 1157 33.73 18.29 40.18
C LEU A 1157 33.22 17.16 41.06
N ALA A 1158 33.66 15.92 40.78
CA ALA A 1158 33.22 14.74 41.51
C ALA A 1158 33.21 15.05 43.01
N LEU A 1159 32.16 14.63 43.74
CA LEU A 1159 31.93 15.01 45.13
C LEU A 1159 33.20 14.92 46.00
N GLY A 1160 34.08 13.95 45.71
CA GLY A 1160 35.40 13.82 46.33
C GLY A 1160 36.32 15.05 46.18
N PHE A 1161 36.37 15.71 45.03
CA PHE A 1161 37.15 16.94 44.81
C PHE A 1161 36.56 18.15 45.54
N VAL A 1162 35.23 18.27 45.61
CA VAL A 1162 34.57 19.35 46.39
C VAL A 1162 34.89 19.19 47.88
N VAL A 1163 34.85 17.96 48.39
CA VAL A 1163 35.26 17.65 49.76
C VAL A 1163 36.76 17.95 49.98
N LEU A 1164 37.62 17.66 48.99
CA LEU A 1164 39.06 17.94 49.07
C LEU A 1164 39.38 19.44 49.09
N ILE A 1165 38.70 20.23 48.25
CA ILE A 1165 38.84 21.69 48.21
C ILE A 1165 38.30 22.30 49.50
N GLY A 1166 37.14 21.83 49.99
CA GLY A 1166 36.59 22.24 51.28
C GLY A 1166 37.52 21.93 52.45
N LEU A 1167 38.14 20.74 52.47
CA LEU A 1167 39.14 20.35 53.47
C LEU A 1167 40.39 21.23 53.38
N ALA A 1168 40.88 21.53 52.18
CA ALA A 1168 42.06 22.37 51.97
C ALA A 1168 41.83 23.82 52.43
N ILE A 1169 40.65 24.39 52.15
CA ILE A 1169 40.25 25.71 52.63
C ILE A 1169 40.11 25.71 54.16
N ALA A 1170 39.49 24.69 54.74
CA ALA A 1170 39.36 24.57 56.20
C ALA A 1170 40.73 24.48 56.89
N LEU A 1171 41.65 23.66 56.38
CA LEU A 1171 43.03 23.57 56.89
C LEU A 1171 43.78 24.89 56.72
N GLY A 1172 43.62 25.57 55.58
CA GLY A 1172 44.20 26.89 55.34
C GLY A 1172 43.71 27.94 56.34
N CYS A 1173 42.41 27.97 56.61
CA CYS A 1173 41.80 28.86 57.59
C CYS A 1173 42.28 28.57 59.03
N VAL A 1174 42.36 27.30 59.43
CA VAL A 1174 42.89 26.91 60.75
C VAL A 1174 44.36 27.33 60.89
N PHE A 1175 45.18 27.11 59.85
CA PHE A 1175 46.58 27.51 59.86
C PHE A 1175 46.75 29.03 59.93
N ALA A 1176 45.92 29.79 59.22
CA ALA A 1176 45.89 31.25 59.29
C ALA A 1176 45.48 31.76 60.69
N ILE A 1177 44.49 31.14 61.34
CA ILE A 1177 44.08 31.46 62.71
C ILE A 1177 45.20 31.16 63.71
N VAL A 1178 45.89 30.03 63.56
CA VAL A 1178 47.03 29.66 64.42
C VAL A 1178 48.19 30.64 64.24
N ILE A 1179 48.52 31.02 63.00
CA ILE A 1179 49.56 32.03 62.73
C ILE A 1179 49.17 33.39 63.31
N ALA A 1180 47.93 33.82 63.15
CA ALA A 1180 47.42 35.05 63.74
C ALA A 1180 47.49 35.00 65.28
N GLY A 1181 47.15 33.86 65.88
CA GLY A 1181 47.27 33.60 67.32
C GLY A 1181 48.71 33.68 67.81
N ILE A 1182 49.67 33.06 67.10
CA ILE A 1182 51.11 33.11 67.42
C ILE A 1182 51.64 34.54 67.25
N LEU A 1183 51.25 35.26 66.20
CA LEU A 1183 51.62 36.67 66.00
C LEU A 1183 51.08 37.57 67.10
N LEU A 1184 49.81 37.39 67.49
CA LEU A 1184 49.19 38.09 68.62
C LEU A 1184 49.90 37.76 69.93
N GLU A 1185 50.23 36.49 70.19
CA GLU A 1185 50.95 36.07 71.38
C GLU A 1185 52.38 36.62 71.41
N ARG A 1186 53.06 36.67 70.27
CA ARG A 1186 54.42 37.22 70.15
C ARG A 1186 54.44 38.74 70.29
N LEU A 1187 53.38 39.42 69.84
CA LEU A 1187 53.16 40.86 70.08
C LEU A 1187 52.83 41.14 71.56
N ARG A 1188 52.05 40.26 72.21
CA ARG A 1188 51.69 40.37 73.64
C ARG A 1188 52.90 40.12 74.55
N ARG A 1189 53.69 39.07 74.27
CA ARG A 1189 54.95 38.76 74.98
C ARG A 1189 56.07 39.80 74.75
N LYS A 1190 55.98 40.64 73.71
CA LYS A 1190 56.89 41.79 73.51
C LYS A 1190 56.51 43.02 74.36
N ARG A 1191 55.25 43.10 74.82
CA ARG A 1191 54.73 44.16 75.69
C ARG A 1191 54.78 43.80 77.18
N GLU A 1192 54.66 42.53 77.52
CA GLU A 1192 54.66 42.04 78.90
C GLU A 1192 56.00 41.31 79.15
N GLY A 1193 56.95 42.00 79.78
CA GLY A 1193 58.28 41.47 80.09
C GLY A 1193 58.26 40.19 80.93
N TYR A 1194 59.31 39.40 80.75
CA TYR A 1194 59.53 38.07 81.35
C TYR A 1194 59.34 38.04 82.88
N VAL A 1195 58.48 37.16 83.38
CA VAL A 1195 58.34 36.87 84.83
C VAL A 1195 58.61 35.38 85.08
N PRO A 1196 59.51 35.02 86.01
CA PRO A 1196 59.86 33.64 86.28
C PRO A 1196 58.80 32.93 87.15
N MET A 1197 58.70 31.62 86.92
CA MET A 1197 57.84 30.71 87.68
C MET A 1197 58.38 30.46 89.10
N PRO A 1198 57.55 30.54 90.16
CA PRO A 1198 57.86 29.94 91.45
C PRO A 1198 57.17 28.57 91.62
N MET A 1199 57.96 27.64 92.15
CA MET A 1199 57.60 26.28 92.57
C MET A 1199 57.01 26.23 94.00
N ASP A 1200 56.39 25.08 94.27
CA ASP A 1200 56.24 24.38 95.58
C ASP A 1200 55.02 24.78 96.45
N ARG A 1201 54.32 23.90 97.20
CA ARG A 1201 54.63 22.56 97.71
C ARG A 1201 53.35 21.95 98.35
N ASN A 1202 53.13 20.65 98.15
CA ASN A 1202 52.38 19.71 99.01
C ASN A 1202 50.93 19.99 99.46
N ALA A 1203 50.00 19.19 98.92
CA ALA A 1203 49.15 18.34 99.76
C ALA A 1203 48.79 17.05 98.98
N ASN A 1204 48.90 15.94 99.69
CA ASN A 1204 48.91 14.56 99.20
C ASN A 1204 47.60 13.86 99.64
N LEU A 1205 47.34 12.66 99.08
CA LEU A 1205 46.40 11.59 99.51
C LEU A 1205 45.04 11.52 98.76
N GLN A 1206 44.87 10.59 97.80
CA GLN A 1206 44.36 9.19 97.95
C GLN A 1206 42.87 9.15 98.40
N ARG A 1207 41.87 8.52 97.73
CA ARG A 1207 41.66 7.25 97.01
C ARG A 1207 40.46 7.44 96.05
N ILE A 1208 40.24 6.66 94.98
CA ILE A 1208 39.56 5.35 94.94
C ILE A 1208 40.09 4.56 93.72
N PRO A 1209 40.47 3.28 93.86
CA PRO A 1209 40.80 2.37 92.76
C PRO A 1209 39.67 1.31 92.59
N PRO A 1210 39.83 0.18 91.87
CA PRO A 1210 39.06 -0.11 90.66
C PRO A 1210 38.27 -1.43 90.75
N GLU A 1211 36.93 -1.41 90.77
CA GLU A 1211 36.15 -2.66 90.80
C GLU A 1211 34.73 -2.59 90.19
N SER A 1212 34.37 -1.55 89.43
CA SER A 1212 33.11 -1.55 88.64
C SER A 1212 33.34 -1.89 87.15
N LEU A 1213 34.44 -2.56 86.85
CA LEU A 1213 34.70 -3.28 85.61
C LEU A 1213 34.03 -4.66 85.71
N LEU A 1214 32.96 -4.86 84.92
CA LEU A 1214 32.20 -6.10 84.64
C LEU A 1214 30.95 -6.37 85.49
N GLY A 1215 29.79 -6.12 84.86
CA GLY A 1215 28.50 -6.75 85.16
C GLY A 1215 27.33 -5.78 85.00
N GLY A 1216 26.52 -5.80 83.94
CA GLY A 1216 26.42 -6.66 82.78
C GLY A 1216 25.10 -6.36 82.07
N LEU A 1217 25.16 -6.36 80.73
CA LEU A 1217 24.12 -6.75 79.77
C LEU A 1217 22.73 -6.08 79.80
N GLY A 1218 22.34 -5.60 78.62
CA GLY A 1218 20.95 -5.34 78.29
C GLY A 1218 20.77 -4.53 77.01
N GLU A 1219 21.11 -5.12 75.86
CA GLU A 1219 20.79 -4.64 74.52
C GLU A 1219 19.28 -4.33 74.38
N LYS A 1220 18.97 -3.22 73.71
CA LYS A 1220 18.18 -3.16 72.46
C LYS A 1220 17.80 -1.70 72.19
N ASP A 1221 18.12 -1.25 70.99
CA ASP A 1221 17.27 -0.46 70.11
C ASP A 1221 18.03 -0.41 68.77
N GLY A 1222 17.47 -0.81 67.64
CA GLY A 1222 16.10 -0.57 67.21
C GLY A 1222 16.19 0.31 65.96
N ALA A 1223 16.15 -0.35 64.81
CA ALA A 1223 16.08 0.15 63.44
C ALA A 1223 14.94 1.20 63.23
N PRO A 1224 14.85 1.92 62.09
CA PRO A 1224 15.40 1.56 60.78
C PRO A 1224 16.09 2.66 59.97
N LYS A 1225 16.83 2.15 58.98
CA LYS A 1225 17.44 2.86 57.86
C LYS A 1225 16.41 3.13 56.75
N ILE A 1226 16.62 4.23 56.03
CA ILE A 1226 17.16 4.15 54.67
C ILE A 1226 18.58 4.69 54.73
#